data_AF-A0A948MMC8-F1
#
_entry.id   AF-A0A948MMC8-F1
#
_cell.length_a   1.000
_cell.length_b   1.000
_cell.length_c   1.000
_cell.angle_alpha   90.00
_cell.angle_beta   90.00
_cell.angle_gamma   90.00
#
_symmetry.space_group_name_H-M   'P 1'
#
loop_
_entity.id
_entity.type
_entity.pdbx_description
1 polymer ?
#
loop_
_entity_poly.entity_id
_entity_poly.type
_entity_poly.pdbx_seq_one_letter_code
_entity_poly.pdbx_strand_id
1 'polypeptide(L)'
;MKRRLSQFIVRLAVMLSAALLATAALAASASTSANEPGPVAVIGYYQLTEQNLADMAQRQALIDAVAALEGQLFTERYQLVNALQPLLRPITRHTDDYLAQLITSSSQPAEANESDTDNAARTSTVYTLSSEGLLQWQQRPEIASLPEAELKPLALLQDQIFNSEPLMQVALDNIGFAAVDANTDKPLASAEQSRLRQLVYSNAFKAGHWPEQAPLPLRWQATADCGCAAEIIKQERFTNFSYGFVPYWQSDVSEIAFNTFNRIGLYSFTLGEHNQLQSPPNWRNNRQFNDFINTAQAHNTYLDIVVTAFDHISYQAADLQRLRQQLVAEVTTPMAGFALNNLQPWLSFGLSSRRTLADGITFNLDLTALTAAEQLNFATFLRDLRADLKLPAQAANSDTYFINLKVPARAVLTAALPQLMPSLAETAAAANMADTLYAPEKLAELAPLVNLLLVRFDHSVEAALSQPSGAAHEPYPFRREMKFLKTAIDTMASAEEATMLLEKILPLFEMTQLQQSGQLSEADFSNDLTYANWNFSGAAFWTLPLSQAQYNVVQQAFSVPDNYAYQQALQQLCDQVCPKRWFWRLVLALLLLSVLLLYLLATLFYYPLQRWLEHPALLYGVPLVFAVGLLLILSCDPYWHQFQSLILVAVLAAVVLGFMLYRRRQLKREHYP
;
A
#
# COMPACT_ATOMS: atom_id res chain seq x y z
N MET A 1 -5.77 -57.26 6.61
CA MET A 1 -5.40 -55.87 6.25
C MET A 1 -5.17 -55.67 4.74
N LYS A 2 -4.34 -56.47 4.04
CA LYS A 2 -4.04 -56.30 2.60
C LYS A 2 -5.26 -56.29 1.64
N ARG A 3 -6.30 -57.12 1.89
CA ARG A 3 -7.52 -57.13 1.05
C ARG A 3 -8.40 -55.88 1.19
N ARG A 4 -8.39 -55.21 2.36
CA ARG A 4 -9.19 -53.99 2.58
C ARG A 4 -8.53 -52.76 1.97
N LEU A 5 -7.19 -52.73 1.86
CA LEU A 5 -6.47 -51.65 1.20
C LEU A 5 -6.66 -51.67 -0.33
N SER A 6 -6.69 -52.85 -0.94
CA SER A 6 -6.94 -53.01 -2.38
C SER A 6 -8.34 -52.57 -2.80
N GLN A 7 -9.37 -52.86 -2.00
CA GLN A 7 -10.74 -52.40 -2.30
C GLN A 7 -10.94 -50.89 -2.13
N PHE A 8 -10.15 -50.24 -1.26
CA PHE A 8 -10.19 -48.79 -1.07
C PHE A 8 -9.58 -48.03 -2.26
N ILE A 9 -8.46 -48.54 -2.80
CA ILE A 9 -7.77 -47.94 -3.96
C ILE A 9 -8.63 -48.02 -5.24
N VAL A 10 -9.34 -49.14 -5.44
CA VAL A 10 -10.25 -49.30 -6.61
C VAL A 10 -11.46 -48.36 -6.52
N ARG A 11 -12.00 -48.13 -5.32
CA ARG A 11 -13.12 -47.18 -5.14
C ARG A 11 -12.68 -45.71 -5.31
N LEU A 12 -11.44 -45.38 -4.92
CA LEU A 12 -10.87 -44.05 -5.13
C LEU A 12 -10.62 -43.75 -6.62
N ALA A 13 -10.18 -44.75 -7.39
CA ALA A 13 -9.97 -44.62 -8.83
C ALA A 13 -11.28 -44.41 -9.61
N VAL A 14 -12.36 -45.10 -9.22
CA VAL A 14 -13.68 -44.95 -9.86
C VAL A 14 -14.33 -43.59 -9.53
N MET A 15 -14.09 -43.04 -8.33
CA MET A 15 -14.56 -41.68 -7.98
C MET A 15 -13.79 -40.58 -8.72
N LEU A 16 -12.49 -40.73 -8.97
CA LEU A 16 -11.73 -39.74 -9.76
C LEU A 16 -12.12 -39.73 -11.24
N SER A 17 -12.51 -40.86 -11.83
CA SER A 17 -12.98 -40.92 -13.22
C SER A 17 -14.36 -40.30 -13.42
N ALA A 18 -15.22 -40.29 -12.40
CA ALA A 18 -16.53 -39.63 -12.46
C ALA A 18 -16.45 -38.10 -12.33
N ALA A 19 -15.40 -37.57 -11.66
CA ALA A 19 -15.19 -36.13 -11.51
C ALA A 19 -14.60 -35.46 -12.77
N LEU A 20 -13.85 -36.21 -13.60
CA LEU A 20 -13.28 -35.68 -14.85
C LEU A 20 -14.26 -35.64 -16.04
N LEU A 21 -15.44 -36.29 -15.95
CA LEU A 21 -16.46 -36.28 -17.00
C LEU A 21 -17.55 -35.22 -16.80
N ALA A 22 -17.57 -34.52 -15.66
CA ALA A 22 -18.55 -33.47 -15.35
C ALA A 22 -18.07 -32.04 -15.71
N THR A 23 -16.84 -31.87 -16.19
CA THR A 23 -16.23 -30.57 -16.53
C THR A 23 -16.23 -30.23 -18.03
N ALA A 24 -16.86 -31.05 -18.88
CA ALA A 24 -16.85 -30.87 -20.34
C ALA A 24 -18.18 -30.39 -20.96
N ALA A 25 -19.16 -29.95 -20.16
CA ALA A 25 -20.46 -29.52 -20.67
C ALA A 25 -20.97 -28.28 -19.92
N LEU A 26 -20.43 -27.11 -20.25
CA LEU A 26 -21.07 -25.79 -20.09
C LEU A 26 -20.23 -24.72 -20.81
N ALA A 27 -20.26 -24.77 -22.14
CA ALA A 27 -19.77 -23.70 -23.01
C ALA A 27 -20.65 -23.66 -24.26
N ALA A 28 -21.72 -22.85 -24.23
CA ALA A 28 -22.35 -22.25 -25.42
C ALA A 28 -23.65 -21.53 -25.03
N SER A 29 -23.59 -20.20 -24.92
CA SER A 29 -24.65 -19.29 -25.43
C SER A 29 -24.30 -17.84 -25.07
N ALA A 30 -23.62 -17.15 -25.97
CA ALA A 30 -23.52 -15.69 -25.95
C ALA A 30 -24.13 -15.17 -27.26
N SER A 31 -25.31 -14.58 -27.16
CA SER A 31 -26.01 -13.90 -28.24
C SER A 31 -25.48 -12.47 -28.37
N THR A 32 -24.90 -12.16 -29.52
CA THR A 32 -24.43 -10.83 -29.92
C THR A 32 -25.61 -9.93 -30.31
N SER A 33 -25.92 -8.92 -29.51
CA SER A 33 -26.69 -7.76 -29.93
C SER A 33 -25.73 -6.67 -30.40
N ALA A 34 -25.83 -6.30 -31.67
CA ALA A 34 -25.06 -5.22 -32.27
C ALA A 34 -25.53 -3.86 -31.71
N ASN A 35 -24.70 -3.25 -30.87
CA ASN A 35 -24.76 -1.82 -30.56
C ASN A 35 -23.72 -1.10 -31.43
N GLU A 36 -24.09 0.09 -31.90
CA GLU A 36 -23.27 0.99 -32.70
C GLU A 36 -21.89 1.22 -32.05
N PRO A 37 -20.80 1.31 -32.85
CA PRO A 37 -19.48 1.53 -32.30
C PRO A 37 -19.41 2.96 -31.75
N GLY A 38 -19.49 3.06 -30.43
CA GLY A 38 -18.94 4.19 -29.70
C GLY A 38 -17.45 4.35 -30.04
N PRO A 39 -16.85 5.51 -29.74
CA PRO A 39 -15.42 5.74 -29.96
C PRO A 39 -14.64 4.56 -29.35
N VAL A 40 -13.89 3.86 -30.19
CA VAL A 40 -13.07 2.72 -29.76
C VAL A 40 -12.10 3.26 -28.72
N ALA A 41 -12.36 2.96 -27.45
CA ALA A 41 -11.43 3.27 -26.37
C ALA A 41 -10.11 2.61 -26.73
N VAL A 42 -9.09 3.42 -26.99
CA VAL A 42 -7.75 2.90 -27.28
C VAL A 42 -7.27 2.25 -25.98
N ILE A 43 -7.30 0.92 -25.94
CA ILE A 43 -6.72 0.15 -24.85
C ILE A 43 -5.23 0.50 -24.81
N GLY A 44 -4.74 0.96 -23.67
CA GLY A 44 -3.35 1.36 -23.49
C GLY A 44 -2.93 1.31 -22.02
N TYR A 45 -1.66 1.59 -21.79
CA TYR A 45 -1.04 1.68 -20.47
C TYR A 45 0.00 2.79 -20.45
N TYR A 46 0.45 3.17 -19.27
CA TYR A 46 1.52 4.17 -19.10
C TYR A 46 2.77 3.49 -18.55
N GLN A 47 3.91 3.74 -19.20
CA GLN A 47 5.22 3.26 -18.77
C GLN A 47 6.30 4.25 -19.24
N LEU A 48 7.11 4.72 -18.28
CA LEU A 48 8.31 5.49 -18.57
C LEU A 48 9.49 4.55 -18.78
N THR A 49 10.00 4.43 -19.99
CA THR A 49 11.20 3.64 -20.26
C THR A 49 12.47 4.48 -20.11
N GLU A 50 13.63 3.83 -19.98
CA GLU A 50 14.94 4.49 -20.04
C GLU A 50 15.06 5.37 -21.30
N GLN A 51 14.59 4.87 -22.44
CA GLN A 51 14.57 5.62 -23.69
C GLN A 51 13.69 6.86 -23.60
N ASN A 52 12.53 6.81 -22.93
CA ASN A 52 11.68 7.99 -22.76
C ASN A 52 12.37 9.07 -21.92
N LEU A 53 13.06 8.68 -20.84
CA LEU A 53 13.83 9.61 -20.01
C LEU A 53 15.01 10.21 -20.80
N ALA A 54 15.73 9.39 -21.56
CA ALA A 54 16.83 9.84 -22.41
C ALA A 54 16.35 10.79 -23.53
N ASP A 55 15.24 10.49 -24.18
CA ASP A 55 14.63 11.33 -25.21
C ASP A 55 14.23 12.70 -24.64
N MET A 56 13.63 12.74 -23.44
CA MET A 56 13.27 14.00 -22.76
C MET A 56 14.51 14.81 -22.35
N ALA A 57 15.57 14.15 -21.87
CA ALA A 57 16.84 14.79 -21.55
C ALA A 57 17.53 15.36 -22.81
N GLN A 58 17.53 14.60 -23.90
CA GLN A 58 18.10 15.05 -25.18
C GLN A 58 17.35 16.26 -25.74
N ARG A 59 16.02 16.30 -25.61
CA ARG A 59 15.21 17.47 -25.99
C ARG A 59 15.58 18.71 -25.18
N GLN A 60 15.89 18.56 -23.89
CA GLN A 60 16.35 19.68 -23.06
C GLN A 60 17.68 20.24 -23.57
N ALA A 61 18.66 19.36 -23.80
CA ALA A 61 19.96 19.77 -24.35
C ALA A 61 19.82 20.46 -25.72
N LEU A 62 18.85 20.01 -26.53
CA LEU A 62 18.53 20.64 -27.80
C LEU A 62 17.93 22.04 -27.61
N ILE A 63 16.97 22.19 -26.68
CA ILE A 63 16.36 23.48 -26.34
C ILE A 63 17.44 24.45 -25.87
N ASP A 64 18.35 24.01 -24.99
CA ASP A 64 19.43 24.84 -24.46
C ASP A 64 20.40 25.26 -25.58
N ALA A 65 20.72 24.35 -26.51
CA ALA A 65 21.58 24.66 -27.65
C ALA A 65 20.93 25.66 -28.63
N VAL A 66 19.62 25.58 -28.85
CA VAL A 66 18.88 26.56 -29.67
C VAL A 66 18.79 27.90 -28.93
N ALA A 67 18.51 27.89 -27.63
CA ALA A 67 18.45 29.09 -26.80
C ALA A 67 19.80 29.81 -26.70
N ALA A 68 20.93 29.09 -26.75
CA ALA A 68 22.27 29.69 -26.80
C ALA A 68 22.54 30.53 -28.06
N LEU A 69 21.72 30.39 -29.10
CA LEU A 69 21.74 31.26 -30.29
C LEU A 69 20.91 32.54 -30.09
N GLU A 70 20.12 32.64 -29.03
CA GLU A 70 19.39 33.86 -28.68
C GLU A 70 20.37 35.02 -28.42
N GLY A 71 20.07 36.18 -29.00
CA GLY A 71 20.96 37.36 -28.94
C GLY A 71 22.13 37.34 -29.94
N GLN A 72 22.38 36.24 -30.66
CA GLN A 72 23.34 36.23 -31.76
C GLN A 72 22.74 36.89 -33.02
N LEU A 73 23.52 37.76 -33.67
CA LEU A 73 23.13 38.50 -34.87
C LEU A 73 23.74 37.85 -36.12
N PHE A 74 22.91 37.55 -37.12
CA PHE A 74 23.36 36.97 -38.39
C PHE A 74 23.08 37.94 -39.55
N THR A 75 24.07 38.19 -40.40
CA THR A 75 23.93 39.11 -41.53
C THR A 75 23.12 38.51 -42.68
N GLU A 76 23.09 37.17 -42.79
CA GLU A 76 22.39 36.47 -43.86
C GLU A 76 21.55 35.32 -43.29
N ARG A 77 20.30 35.18 -43.76
CA ARG A 77 19.34 34.18 -43.25
C ARG A 77 19.89 32.76 -43.27
N TYR A 78 20.63 32.39 -44.32
CA TYR A 78 21.13 31.02 -44.46
C TYR A 78 22.17 30.67 -43.39
N GLN A 79 22.87 31.65 -42.78
CA GLN A 79 23.83 31.40 -41.71
C GLN A 79 23.11 30.90 -40.45
N LEU A 80 22.02 31.58 -40.07
CA LEU A 80 21.15 31.15 -38.97
C LEU A 80 20.47 29.82 -39.28
N VAL A 81 20.00 29.61 -40.51
CA VAL A 81 19.46 28.31 -40.94
C VAL A 81 20.51 27.21 -40.83
N ASN A 82 21.74 27.44 -41.28
CA ASN A 82 22.83 26.47 -41.18
C ASN A 82 23.24 26.17 -39.73
N ALA A 83 23.07 27.13 -38.81
CA ALA A 83 23.27 26.92 -37.38
C ALA A 83 22.13 26.09 -36.75
N LEU A 84 20.88 26.37 -37.11
CA LEU A 84 19.69 25.69 -36.57
C LEU A 84 19.46 24.29 -37.16
N GLN A 85 19.69 24.10 -38.45
CA GLN A 85 19.41 22.85 -39.16
C GLN A 85 20.06 21.60 -38.54
N PRO A 86 21.35 21.58 -38.14
CA PRO A 86 21.94 20.42 -37.48
C PRO A 86 21.32 20.15 -36.11
N LEU A 87 20.92 21.21 -35.38
CA LEU A 87 20.25 21.09 -34.09
C LEU A 87 18.84 20.50 -34.25
N LEU A 88 18.08 20.96 -35.25
CA LEU A 88 16.68 20.53 -35.45
C LEU A 88 16.55 19.14 -36.10
N ARG A 89 17.61 18.60 -36.71
CA ARG A 89 17.61 17.30 -37.42
C ARG A 89 17.09 16.10 -36.59
N PRO A 90 17.32 15.99 -35.27
CA PRO A 90 16.81 14.87 -34.48
C PRO A 90 15.29 14.86 -34.29
N ILE A 91 14.58 15.97 -34.54
CA ILE A 91 13.13 16.07 -34.40
C ILE A 91 12.47 15.45 -35.64
N THR A 92 11.46 14.60 -35.45
CA THR A 92 10.87 13.74 -36.48
C THR A 92 10.00 14.45 -37.54
N ARG A 93 9.68 15.75 -37.37
CA ARG A 93 8.89 16.53 -38.35
C ARG A 93 9.75 17.32 -39.34
N HIS A 94 9.08 17.85 -40.38
CA HIS A 94 9.69 18.74 -41.37
C HIS A 94 10.29 19.99 -40.73
N THR A 95 11.63 20.08 -40.76
CA THR A 95 12.45 21.16 -40.21
C THR A 95 12.00 22.57 -40.64
N ASP A 96 11.42 22.69 -41.83
CA ASP A 96 11.02 23.97 -42.43
C ASP A 96 9.92 24.69 -41.65
N ASP A 97 9.01 23.94 -41.02
CA ASP A 97 7.93 24.51 -40.20
C ASP A 97 8.48 25.20 -38.95
N TYR A 98 9.54 24.65 -38.37
CA TYR A 98 10.19 25.22 -37.17
C TYR A 98 11.05 26.43 -37.51
N LEU A 99 11.76 26.39 -38.64
CA LEU A 99 12.60 27.50 -39.08
C LEU A 99 11.79 28.78 -39.32
N ALA A 100 10.56 28.66 -39.85
CA ALA A 100 9.67 29.80 -40.05
C ALA A 100 9.22 30.44 -38.72
N GLN A 101 9.08 29.64 -37.66
CA GLN A 101 8.67 30.11 -36.34
C GLN A 101 9.84 30.72 -35.55
N LEU A 102 11.04 30.16 -35.68
CA LEU A 102 12.22 30.54 -34.90
C LEU A 102 12.96 31.76 -35.45
N ILE A 103 12.87 32.05 -36.75
CA ILE A 103 13.65 33.12 -37.38
C ILE A 103 12.83 34.40 -37.49
N THR A 104 13.35 35.51 -36.96
CA THR A 104 12.82 36.86 -37.20
C THR A 104 13.88 37.75 -37.85
N SER A 105 13.45 38.75 -38.62
CA SER A 105 14.32 39.74 -39.25
C SER A 105 14.02 41.13 -38.71
N SER A 106 15.06 41.88 -38.36
CA SER A 106 14.96 43.29 -37.95
C SER A 106 15.85 44.16 -38.83
N SER A 107 15.42 45.40 -39.12
CA SER A 107 16.25 46.37 -39.85
C SER A 107 17.03 47.23 -38.85
N GLN A 108 18.36 47.10 -38.85
CA GLN A 108 19.25 47.97 -38.09
C GLN A 108 19.85 49.08 -38.98
N PRO A 109 20.07 50.28 -38.44
CA PRO A 109 20.83 51.32 -39.13
C PRO A 109 22.27 50.82 -39.35
N ALA A 110 22.77 50.82 -40.58
CA ALA A 110 24.16 50.45 -40.84
C ALA A 110 25.08 51.45 -40.11
N GLU A 111 26.09 50.94 -39.40
CA GLU A 111 27.13 51.78 -38.80
C GLU A 111 27.77 52.63 -39.89
N ALA A 112 27.68 53.95 -39.73
CA ALA A 112 28.23 54.91 -40.68
C ALA A 112 29.76 54.82 -40.62
N ASN A 113 30.36 54.16 -41.61
CA ASN A 113 31.80 54.27 -41.83
C ASN A 113 32.13 55.74 -42.12
N GLU A 114 33.06 56.29 -41.34
CA GLU A 114 33.38 57.72 -41.19
C GLU A 114 33.98 58.40 -42.44
N SER A 115 33.88 57.79 -43.64
CA SER A 115 34.60 58.25 -44.84
C SER A 115 33.77 58.56 -46.09
N ASP A 116 32.43 58.46 -46.07
CA ASP A 116 31.60 58.78 -47.25
C ASP A 116 30.53 59.84 -46.92
N THR A 117 30.75 61.06 -47.40
CA THR A 117 29.90 62.26 -47.20
C THR A 117 28.65 62.33 -48.08
N ASP A 118 28.25 61.24 -48.73
CA ASP A 118 26.98 61.16 -49.47
C ASP A 118 26.41 59.74 -49.31
N ASN A 119 25.55 59.48 -48.32
CA ASN A 119 24.81 58.21 -48.30
C ASN A 119 23.46 58.30 -47.61
N ALA A 120 22.41 58.04 -48.40
CA ALA A 120 21.10 57.67 -47.91
C ALA A 120 21.22 56.54 -46.89
N ALA A 121 20.49 56.64 -45.78
CA ALA A 121 20.49 55.67 -44.68
C ALA A 121 20.35 54.23 -45.19
N ARG A 122 21.45 53.50 -45.28
CA ARG A 122 21.43 52.07 -45.63
C ARG A 122 20.97 51.32 -44.39
N THR A 123 19.82 50.68 -44.48
CA THR A 123 19.37 49.71 -43.48
C THR A 123 19.96 48.35 -43.83
N SER A 124 20.62 47.72 -42.87
CA SER A 124 21.03 46.32 -42.99
C SER A 124 19.95 45.45 -42.33
N THR A 125 19.49 44.42 -43.03
CA THR A 125 18.58 43.42 -42.45
C THR A 125 19.42 42.42 -41.67
N VAL A 126 19.13 42.29 -40.38
CA VAL A 126 19.78 41.32 -39.49
C VAL A 126 18.78 40.26 -39.11
N TYR A 127 19.21 39.00 -39.14
CA TYR A 127 18.40 37.85 -38.75
C TYR A 127 18.78 37.39 -37.35
N THR A 128 17.78 37.11 -36.53
CA THR A 128 17.94 36.70 -35.13
C THR A 128 16.94 35.60 -34.78
N LEU A 129 17.20 34.91 -33.68
CA LEU A 129 16.23 33.99 -33.08
C LEU A 129 15.09 34.80 -32.45
N SER A 130 13.85 34.49 -32.80
CA SER A 130 12.66 35.08 -32.19
C SER A 130 12.47 34.53 -30.78
N SER A 131 12.51 35.38 -29.76
CA SER A 131 12.27 34.98 -28.36
C SER A 131 10.85 34.43 -28.16
N GLU A 132 9.86 35.08 -28.77
CA GLU A 132 8.48 34.58 -28.80
C GLU A 132 8.37 33.27 -29.59
N GLY A 133 9.06 33.17 -30.73
CA GLY A 133 9.11 31.97 -31.54
C GLY A 133 9.73 30.79 -30.79
N LEU A 134 10.80 31.04 -30.02
CA LEU A 134 11.47 30.07 -29.17
C LEU A 134 10.53 29.58 -28.06
N LEU A 135 9.82 30.48 -27.37
CA LEU A 135 8.84 30.12 -26.34
C LEU A 135 7.71 29.27 -26.92
N GLN A 136 7.15 29.66 -28.06
CA GLN A 136 6.10 28.88 -28.72
C GLN A 136 6.61 27.52 -29.24
N TRP A 137 7.86 27.45 -29.70
CA TRP A 137 8.50 26.22 -30.14
C TRP A 137 8.74 25.26 -28.96
N GLN A 138 9.23 25.76 -27.83
CA GLN A 138 9.39 25.00 -26.58
C GLN A 138 8.06 24.46 -26.03
N GLN A 139 6.94 25.12 -26.31
CA GLN A 139 5.61 24.67 -25.88
C GLN A 139 5.04 23.52 -26.71
N ARG A 140 5.67 23.14 -27.83
CA ARG A 140 5.17 22.05 -28.67
C ARG A 140 5.43 20.69 -28.00
N PRO A 141 4.46 19.76 -27.97
CA PRO A 141 4.61 18.46 -27.29
C PRO A 141 5.82 17.62 -27.74
N GLU A 142 6.23 17.79 -29.00
CA GLU A 142 7.35 17.05 -29.62
C GLU A 142 8.72 17.58 -29.21
N ILE A 143 8.78 18.83 -28.74
CA ILE A 143 10.01 19.54 -28.39
C ILE A 143 10.10 19.75 -26.89
N ALA A 144 8.96 19.92 -26.22
CA ALA A 144 8.86 20.07 -24.79
C ALA A 144 9.71 19.01 -24.08
N SER A 145 10.55 19.50 -23.18
CA SER A 145 11.47 18.73 -22.35
C SER A 145 11.16 18.96 -20.89
N LEU A 146 11.76 18.13 -20.05
CA LEU A 146 11.74 18.31 -18.62
C LEU A 146 13.10 18.86 -18.16
N PRO A 147 13.11 19.84 -17.25
CA PRO A 147 14.34 20.24 -16.56
C PRO A 147 15.02 19.03 -15.91
N GLU A 148 16.35 19.04 -15.80
CA GLU A 148 17.13 17.95 -15.20
C GLU A 148 16.66 17.64 -13.75
N ALA A 149 16.29 18.68 -13.00
CA ALA A 149 15.73 18.55 -11.66
C ALA A 149 14.44 17.72 -11.60
N GLU A 150 13.60 17.79 -12.64
CA GLU A 150 12.32 17.05 -12.73
C GLU A 150 12.50 15.65 -13.34
N LEU A 151 13.56 15.43 -14.14
CA LEU A 151 13.87 14.11 -14.70
C LEU A 151 14.35 13.13 -13.62
N LYS A 152 15.12 13.60 -12.64
CA LYS A 152 15.71 12.73 -11.61
C LYS A 152 14.66 11.99 -10.77
N PRO A 153 13.58 12.62 -10.26
CA PRO A 153 12.50 11.92 -9.54
C PRO A 153 11.81 10.85 -10.40
N LEU A 154 11.65 11.09 -11.70
CA LEU A 154 10.97 10.15 -12.61
C LEU A 154 11.70 8.82 -12.77
N ALA A 155 13.01 8.78 -12.51
CA ALA A 155 13.78 7.53 -12.51
C ALA A 155 13.23 6.52 -11.49
N LEU A 156 12.60 6.97 -10.41
CA LEU A 156 11.96 6.08 -9.41
C LEU A 156 10.76 5.32 -9.99
N LEU A 157 10.13 5.86 -11.04
CA LEU A 157 8.99 5.25 -11.74
C LEU A 157 9.40 4.56 -13.04
N GLN A 158 10.70 4.50 -13.34
CA GLN A 158 11.21 3.88 -14.55
C GLN A 158 10.77 2.41 -14.63
N ASP A 159 10.32 2.02 -15.81
CA ASP A 159 9.85 0.69 -16.19
C ASP A 159 8.61 0.19 -15.41
N GLN A 160 8.05 1.02 -14.53
CA GLN A 160 6.77 0.74 -13.86
C GLN A 160 5.60 0.90 -14.83
N ILE A 161 4.66 -0.04 -14.78
CA ILE A 161 3.46 -0.05 -15.63
C ILE A 161 2.27 0.43 -14.83
N PHE A 162 1.55 1.43 -15.34
CA PHE A 162 0.29 1.93 -14.81
C PHE A 162 -0.83 1.64 -15.81
N ASN A 163 -1.92 1.06 -15.31
CA ASN A 163 -3.10 0.72 -16.13
C ASN A 163 -4.02 1.93 -16.40
N SER A 164 -3.80 3.06 -15.73
CA SER A 164 -4.59 4.27 -15.91
C SER A 164 -3.76 5.53 -15.64
N GLU A 165 -4.17 6.64 -16.26
CA GLU A 165 -3.57 7.97 -16.05
C GLU A 165 -3.68 8.43 -14.58
N PRO A 166 -4.85 8.29 -13.90
CA PRO A 166 -4.96 8.71 -12.50
C PRO A 166 -4.02 7.94 -11.56
N LEU A 167 -3.76 6.66 -11.83
CA LEU A 167 -2.82 5.89 -11.02
C LEU A 167 -1.38 6.39 -11.20
N MET A 168 -1.00 6.73 -12.44
CA MET A 168 0.28 7.38 -12.72
C MET A 168 0.35 8.77 -12.06
N GLN A 169 -0.76 9.52 -12.03
CA GLN A 169 -0.82 10.79 -11.33
C GLN A 169 -0.50 10.66 -9.84
N VAL A 170 -1.09 9.67 -9.16
CA VAL A 170 -0.80 9.40 -7.74
C VAL A 170 0.68 9.03 -7.57
N ALA A 171 1.27 8.30 -8.51
CA ALA A 171 2.69 7.98 -8.48
C ALA A 171 3.58 9.22 -8.64
N LEU A 172 3.22 10.15 -9.53
CA LEU A 172 3.90 11.44 -9.69
C LEU A 172 3.77 12.32 -8.43
N ASP A 173 2.58 12.37 -7.83
CA ASP A 173 2.34 13.08 -6.57
C ASP A 173 3.20 12.49 -5.43
N ASN A 174 3.34 11.16 -5.40
CA ASN A 174 4.11 10.46 -4.36
C ASN A 174 5.60 10.82 -4.37
N ILE A 175 6.19 10.98 -5.56
CA ILE A 175 7.59 11.39 -5.73
C ILE A 175 7.77 12.92 -5.70
N GLY A 176 6.70 13.69 -5.48
CA GLY A 176 6.74 15.16 -5.45
C GLY A 176 7.02 15.80 -6.80
N PHE A 177 6.70 15.13 -7.91
CA PHE A 177 6.99 15.62 -9.26
C PHE A 177 6.23 16.92 -9.55
N ALA A 178 6.95 17.93 -10.06
CA ALA A 178 6.45 19.27 -10.32
C ALA A 178 5.75 19.93 -9.10
N ALA A 179 6.11 19.57 -7.87
CA ALA A 179 5.52 20.21 -6.68
C ALA A 179 6.07 21.62 -6.45
N VAL A 180 7.39 21.78 -6.55
CA VAL A 180 8.11 23.03 -6.26
C VAL A 180 9.10 23.37 -7.39
N ASP A 181 9.30 24.66 -7.61
CA ASP A 181 10.35 25.15 -8.51
C ASP A 181 11.72 24.96 -7.87
N ALA A 182 12.56 24.15 -8.52
CA ALA A 182 13.90 23.79 -8.06
C ALA A 182 14.83 24.99 -7.79
N ASN A 183 14.54 26.17 -8.35
CA ASN A 183 15.35 27.37 -8.14
C ASN A 183 14.86 28.26 -7.01
N THR A 184 13.58 28.18 -6.65
CA THR A 184 12.95 29.12 -5.72
C THR A 184 12.35 28.46 -4.49
N ASP A 185 12.29 27.12 -4.44
CA ASP A 185 11.59 26.32 -3.43
C ASP A 185 10.11 26.72 -3.25
N LYS A 186 9.54 27.42 -4.23
CA LYS A 186 8.14 27.85 -4.21
C LYS A 186 7.27 26.84 -4.95
N PRO A 187 6.00 26.66 -4.54
CA PRO A 187 5.06 25.85 -5.29
C PRO A 187 4.95 26.31 -6.75
N LEU A 188 5.03 25.37 -7.68
CA LEU A 188 4.83 25.65 -9.10
C LEU A 188 3.39 26.10 -9.37
N ALA A 189 3.20 26.99 -10.35
CA ALA A 189 1.86 27.39 -10.77
C ALA A 189 1.10 26.18 -11.35
N SER A 190 -0.19 26.03 -11.02
CA SER A 190 -1.01 24.87 -11.41
C SER A 190 -1.01 24.61 -12.93
N ALA A 191 -0.97 25.67 -13.74
CA ALA A 191 -0.87 25.56 -15.20
C ALA A 191 0.45 24.91 -15.64
N GLU A 192 1.57 25.27 -15.00
CA GLU A 192 2.87 24.69 -15.31
C GLU A 192 2.96 23.24 -14.81
N GLN A 193 2.44 22.95 -13.61
CA GLN A 193 2.34 21.57 -13.11
C GLN A 193 1.56 20.67 -14.07
N SER A 194 0.41 21.15 -14.55
CA SER A 194 -0.42 20.44 -15.52
C SER A 194 0.32 20.22 -16.84
N ARG A 195 1.06 21.24 -17.32
CA ARG A 195 1.87 21.15 -18.53
C ARG A 195 2.94 20.06 -18.41
N LEU A 196 3.72 20.07 -17.33
CA LEU A 196 4.79 19.10 -17.08
C LEU A 196 4.24 17.68 -16.95
N ARG A 197 3.11 17.49 -16.24
CA ARG A 197 2.44 16.19 -16.12
C ARG A 197 1.93 15.67 -17.46
N GLN A 198 1.30 16.54 -18.27
CA GLN A 198 0.83 16.15 -19.60
C GLN A 198 1.99 15.70 -20.50
N LEU A 199 3.16 16.34 -20.39
CA LEU A 199 4.35 15.91 -21.10
C LEU A 199 4.76 14.49 -20.68
N VAL A 200 4.79 14.21 -19.39
CA VAL A 200 5.09 12.86 -18.87
C VAL A 200 4.08 11.83 -19.40
N TYR A 201 2.77 12.12 -19.31
CA TYR A 201 1.72 11.21 -19.79
C TYR A 201 1.84 10.91 -21.28
N SER A 202 2.08 11.94 -22.10
CA SER A 202 2.20 11.77 -23.55
C SER A 202 3.40 10.91 -23.96
N ASN A 203 4.52 10.98 -23.23
CA ASN A 203 5.70 10.15 -23.50
C ASN A 203 5.57 8.75 -22.89
N ALA A 204 4.83 8.61 -21.79
CA ALA A 204 4.61 7.34 -21.09
C ALA A 204 3.54 6.47 -21.74
N PHE A 205 2.53 7.04 -22.41
CA PHE A 205 1.44 6.28 -22.99
C PHE A 205 1.92 5.30 -24.07
N LYS A 206 1.52 4.03 -23.95
CA LYS A 206 1.74 2.95 -24.91
C LYS A 206 0.39 2.35 -25.30
N ALA A 207 0.11 2.29 -26.59
CA ALA A 207 -1.10 1.63 -27.08
C ALA A 207 -0.97 0.10 -27.00
N GLY A 208 -2.08 -0.57 -26.71
CA GLY A 208 -2.19 -2.03 -26.61
C GLY A 208 -2.03 -2.57 -25.19
N HIS A 209 -1.82 -3.89 -25.10
CA HIS A 209 -1.55 -4.57 -23.84
C HIS A 209 -0.06 -4.50 -23.48
N TRP A 210 0.25 -4.44 -22.18
CA TRP A 210 1.63 -4.52 -21.72
C TRP A 210 2.22 -5.94 -21.93
N PRO A 211 3.55 -6.09 -22.05
CA PRO A 211 4.19 -7.39 -22.24
C PRO A 211 4.03 -8.29 -20.99
N GLU A 212 3.77 -9.59 -21.16
CA GLU A 212 3.58 -10.51 -20.02
C GLU A 212 4.78 -10.61 -19.07
N GLN A 213 5.99 -10.42 -19.60
CA GLN A 213 7.26 -10.48 -18.88
C GLN A 213 7.66 -9.16 -18.21
N ALA A 214 6.93 -8.08 -18.49
CA ALA A 214 7.33 -6.74 -18.08
C ALA A 214 7.22 -6.44 -16.56
N PRO A 215 6.26 -6.97 -15.78
CA PRO A 215 6.15 -6.53 -14.39
C PRO A 215 7.19 -7.20 -13.51
N LEU A 216 7.95 -6.35 -12.81
CA LEU A 216 8.89 -6.77 -11.78
C LEU A 216 8.12 -7.16 -10.51
N PRO A 217 8.55 -8.21 -9.79
CA PRO A 217 7.96 -8.55 -8.50
C PRO A 217 8.28 -7.49 -7.45
N LEU A 218 7.35 -7.24 -6.54
CA LEU A 218 7.62 -6.42 -5.35
C LEU A 218 8.66 -7.10 -4.46
N ARG A 219 9.61 -6.31 -3.98
CA ARG A 219 10.67 -6.79 -3.10
C ARG A 219 10.64 -5.98 -1.81
N TRP A 220 10.09 -6.58 -0.77
CA TRP A 220 10.17 -6.03 0.58
C TRP A 220 11.20 -6.78 1.38
N GLN A 221 11.94 -6.06 2.21
CA GLN A 221 12.84 -6.64 3.19
C GLN A 221 12.58 -6.02 4.54
N ALA A 222 12.76 -6.82 5.59
CA ALA A 222 12.66 -6.31 6.95
C ALA A 222 13.91 -5.50 7.29
N THR A 223 13.76 -4.46 8.12
CA THR A 223 14.91 -3.75 8.68
C THR A 223 15.76 -4.67 9.57
N ALA A 224 16.99 -4.26 9.88
CA ALA A 224 17.85 -5.01 10.80
C ALA A 224 17.15 -5.22 12.15
N ASP A 225 17.24 -6.44 12.69
CA ASP A 225 16.62 -6.84 13.96
C ASP A 225 15.09 -6.66 14.02
N CYS A 226 14.41 -6.64 12.87
CA CYS A 226 12.97 -6.54 12.81
C CYS A 226 12.29 -7.82 13.31
N GLY A 227 11.65 -7.73 14.47
CA GLY A 227 10.78 -8.77 15.01
C GLY A 227 9.40 -8.84 14.38
N CYS A 228 8.45 -9.38 15.13
CA CYS A 228 7.05 -9.39 14.73
C CYS A 228 6.30 -8.16 15.24
N ALA A 229 5.28 -7.73 14.49
CA ALA A 229 4.33 -6.73 14.94
C ALA A 229 3.65 -7.18 16.23
N ALA A 230 3.50 -6.23 17.17
CA ALA A 230 2.78 -6.46 18.42
C ALA A 230 1.35 -6.94 18.15
N GLU A 231 0.84 -7.78 19.05
CA GLU A 231 -0.56 -8.20 18.98
C GLU A 231 -1.48 -6.99 19.16
N ILE A 232 -2.61 -7.02 18.46
CA ILE A 232 -3.65 -6.00 18.56
C ILE A 232 -4.36 -6.19 19.91
N ILE A 233 -3.86 -5.53 20.95
CA ILE A 233 -4.40 -5.61 22.31
C ILE A 233 -5.29 -4.39 22.53
N LYS A 234 -6.52 -4.61 23.04
CA LYS A 234 -7.35 -3.52 23.55
C LYS A 234 -6.68 -2.95 24.81
N GLN A 235 -6.15 -1.73 24.71
CA GLN A 235 -5.66 -1.02 25.88
C GLN A 235 -6.84 -0.53 26.73
N GLU A 236 -6.57 0.13 27.86
CA GLU A 236 -7.60 0.61 28.80
C GLU A 236 -8.71 1.42 28.11
N ARG A 237 -8.40 2.08 26.99
CA ARG A 237 -9.36 2.91 26.24
C ARG A 237 -9.64 2.39 24.84
N PHE A 238 -8.63 2.33 23.98
CA PHE A 238 -8.77 1.96 22.57
C PHE A 238 -7.80 0.86 22.18
N THR A 239 -8.02 0.29 21.00
CA THR A 239 -7.10 -0.70 20.43
C THR A 239 -6.06 0.04 19.60
N ASN A 240 -4.77 -0.26 19.78
CA ASN A 240 -3.71 0.45 19.06
C ASN A 240 -3.42 -0.22 17.72
N PHE A 241 -3.83 0.43 16.64
CA PHE A 241 -3.50 0.04 15.28
C PHE A 241 -2.44 0.96 14.68
N SER A 242 -1.49 0.34 14.01
CA SER A 242 -0.51 0.98 13.15
C SER A 242 -0.70 0.46 11.73
N TYR A 243 -1.05 1.37 10.82
CA TYR A 243 -1.40 1.02 9.44
C TYR A 243 -0.47 1.72 8.46
N GLY A 244 0.25 0.96 7.63
CA GLY A 244 1.11 1.53 6.60
C GLY A 244 0.50 1.39 5.21
N PHE A 245 0.68 2.37 4.33
CA PHE A 245 0.34 2.18 2.92
C PHE A 245 1.61 2.07 2.07
N VAL A 246 1.64 1.07 1.20
CA VAL A 246 2.74 0.84 0.26
C VAL A 246 2.19 0.86 -1.16
N PRO A 247 2.68 1.74 -2.04
CA PRO A 247 2.32 1.69 -3.46
C PRO A 247 2.98 0.50 -4.16
N TYR A 248 2.36 -0.04 -5.22
CA TYR A 248 2.95 -1.17 -5.96
C TYR A 248 4.12 -0.77 -6.87
N TRP A 249 4.31 0.52 -7.17
CA TRP A 249 5.31 1.02 -8.10
C TRP A 249 6.68 1.30 -7.43
N GLN A 250 7.06 0.49 -6.44
CA GLN A 250 8.38 0.56 -5.84
C GLN A 250 9.40 -0.13 -6.74
N SER A 251 10.37 0.64 -7.25
CA SER A 251 11.42 0.18 -8.16
C SER A 251 12.52 -0.62 -7.47
N ASP A 252 12.77 -0.31 -6.19
CA ASP A 252 13.84 -0.90 -5.39
C ASP A 252 13.34 -1.79 -4.25
N VAL A 253 14.29 -2.50 -3.62
CA VAL A 253 14.02 -3.25 -2.40
C VAL A 253 13.62 -2.28 -1.29
N SER A 254 12.37 -2.37 -0.85
CA SER A 254 11.85 -1.49 0.19
C SER A 254 12.05 -2.09 1.57
N GLU A 255 12.81 -1.38 2.41
CA GLU A 255 13.05 -1.72 3.81
C GLU A 255 11.87 -1.29 4.68
N ILE A 256 11.18 -2.24 5.28
CA ILE A 256 10.01 -1.96 6.14
C ILE A 256 10.28 -2.52 7.53
N ALA A 257 10.13 -1.66 8.54
CA ALA A 257 10.10 -2.08 9.94
C ALA A 257 8.73 -2.72 10.26
N PHE A 258 8.55 -4.00 9.88
CA PHE A 258 7.27 -4.70 10.04
C PHE A 258 6.81 -4.79 11.50
N ASN A 259 7.73 -4.82 12.46
CA ASN A 259 7.40 -4.78 13.88
C ASN A 259 6.65 -3.49 14.31
N THR A 260 6.71 -2.43 13.49
CA THR A 260 6.03 -1.16 13.71
C THR A 260 4.59 -1.15 13.17
N PHE A 261 4.20 -2.07 12.28
CA PHE A 261 2.89 -2.06 11.63
C PHE A 261 2.11 -3.34 11.85
N ASN A 262 0.88 -3.22 12.36
CA ASN A 262 -0.05 -4.34 12.42
C ASN A 262 -0.57 -4.70 11.03
N ARG A 263 -0.81 -3.70 10.18
CA ARG A 263 -1.34 -3.89 8.83
C ARG A 263 -0.65 -3.01 7.79
N ILE A 264 -0.54 -3.50 6.57
CA ILE A 264 -0.07 -2.75 5.41
C ILE A 264 -1.12 -2.82 4.31
N GLY A 265 -1.54 -1.69 3.78
CA GLY A 265 -2.39 -1.58 2.59
C GLY A 265 -1.55 -1.46 1.33
N LEU A 266 -1.65 -2.45 0.43
CA LEU A 266 -1.07 -2.36 -0.92
C LEU A 266 -1.94 -1.46 -1.79
N TYR A 267 -1.42 -0.29 -2.14
CA TYR A 267 -2.13 0.71 -2.94
C TYR A 267 -1.92 0.47 -4.42
N SER A 268 -2.96 -0.05 -5.09
CA SER A 268 -2.80 -0.51 -6.47
C SER A 268 -4.05 -0.97 -7.21
N PHE A 269 -5.09 -1.42 -6.50
CA PHE A 269 -6.27 -2.00 -7.17
C PHE A 269 -7.17 -0.87 -7.63
N THR A 270 -7.56 -0.90 -8.90
CA THR A 270 -8.43 0.11 -9.48
C THR A 270 -9.76 -0.51 -9.89
N LEU A 271 -10.83 0.28 -9.84
CA LEU A 271 -12.10 -0.09 -10.45
C LEU A 271 -12.16 0.48 -11.86
N GLY A 272 -12.32 -0.42 -12.84
CA GLY A 272 -12.61 -0.04 -14.22
C GLY A 272 -14.11 0.11 -14.47
N GLU A 273 -14.50 0.05 -15.74
CA GLU A 273 -15.92 0.07 -16.14
C GLU A 273 -16.72 -1.03 -15.41
N HIS A 274 -17.95 -0.70 -15.01
CA HIS A 274 -18.86 -1.61 -14.31
C HIS A 274 -18.26 -2.26 -13.04
N ASN A 275 -17.42 -1.51 -12.33
CA ASN A 275 -16.72 -1.94 -11.12
C ASN A 275 -15.85 -3.18 -11.31
N GLN A 276 -15.34 -3.42 -12.53
CA GLN A 276 -14.40 -4.50 -12.73
C GLN A 276 -13.13 -4.22 -11.92
N LEU A 277 -12.80 -5.11 -11.00
CA LEU A 277 -11.57 -5.04 -10.23
C LEU A 277 -10.38 -5.31 -11.14
N GLN A 278 -9.47 -4.34 -11.21
CA GLN A 278 -8.21 -4.43 -11.94
C GLN A 278 -7.07 -4.54 -10.93
N SER A 279 -6.42 -5.70 -10.92
CA SER A 279 -5.24 -5.96 -10.09
C SER A 279 -4.00 -5.34 -10.72
N PRO A 280 -3.01 -4.89 -9.92
CA PRO A 280 -1.79 -4.36 -10.50
C PRO A 280 -0.96 -5.44 -11.22
N PRO A 281 -0.06 -5.04 -12.12
CA PRO A 281 0.73 -5.97 -12.93
C PRO A 281 1.57 -6.98 -12.12
N ASN A 282 1.98 -6.60 -10.91
CA ASN A 282 2.81 -7.40 -10.00
C ASN A 282 1.98 -8.24 -8.99
N TRP A 283 0.65 -8.28 -9.09
CA TRP A 283 -0.19 -9.16 -8.30
C TRP A 283 -0.44 -10.48 -9.02
N ARG A 284 0.42 -11.49 -8.76
CA ARG A 284 0.34 -12.81 -9.39
C ARG A 284 0.52 -13.91 -8.35
N ASN A 285 -0.36 -14.91 -8.34
CA ASN A 285 -0.30 -15.98 -7.35
C ASN A 285 0.79 -17.03 -7.67
N ASN A 286 2.04 -16.66 -7.49
CA ASN A 286 3.18 -17.57 -7.55
C ASN A 286 4.29 -17.11 -6.58
N ARG A 287 5.26 -17.98 -6.31
CA ARG A 287 6.29 -17.74 -5.28
C ARG A 287 7.04 -16.41 -5.45
N GLN A 288 7.41 -16.06 -6.68
CA GLN A 288 8.23 -14.87 -6.96
C GLN A 288 7.46 -13.57 -6.67
N PHE A 289 6.17 -13.53 -7.00
CA PHE A 289 5.33 -12.35 -6.79
C PHE A 289 4.67 -12.34 -5.41
N ASN A 290 4.61 -13.47 -4.71
CA ASN A 290 4.04 -13.57 -3.36
C ASN A 290 5.08 -13.36 -2.24
N ASP A 291 6.37 -13.18 -2.54
CA ASP A 291 7.42 -13.17 -1.53
C ASP A 291 7.30 -11.99 -0.55
N PHE A 292 6.87 -10.83 -1.04
CA PHE A 292 6.60 -9.66 -0.19
C PHE A 292 5.44 -9.91 0.79
N ILE A 293 4.38 -10.59 0.35
CA ILE A 293 3.23 -11.01 1.17
C ILE A 293 3.70 -11.98 2.26
N ASN A 294 4.47 -12.99 1.87
CA ASN A 294 5.01 -13.98 2.79
C ASN A 294 5.95 -13.33 3.83
N THR A 295 6.73 -12.33 3.42
CA THR A 295 7.62 -11.55 4.29
C THR A 295 6.80 -10.77 5.32
N ALA A 296 5.83 -9.96 4.91
CA ALA A 296 4.96 -9.23 5.85
C ALA A 296 4.27 -10.16 6.87
N GLN A 297 3.63 -11.24 6.39
CA GLN A 297 2.93 -12.19 7.25
C GLN A 297 3.88 -13.01 8.15
N ALA A 298 5.13 -13.22 7.72
CA ALA A 298 6.18 -13.80 8.58
C ALA A 298 6.44 -12.88 9.79
N HIS A 299 6.43 -11.56 9.61
CA HIS A 299 6.54 -10.59 10.70
C HIS A 299 5.21 -10.27 11.41
N ASN A 300 4.18 -11.08 11.23
CA ASN A 300 2.86 -10.86 11.85
C ASN A 300 2.18 -9.54 11.42
N THR A 301 2.57 -9.00 10.26
CA THR A 301 1.92 -7.85 9.63
C THR A 301 0.95 -8.36 8.57
N TYR A 302 -0.31 -7.95 8.68
CA TYR A 302 -1.37 -8.33 7.75
C TYR A 302 -1.37 -7.45 6.50
N LEU A 303 -1.71 -8.02 5.34
CA LEU A 303 -1.73 -7.29 4.07
C LEU A 303 -3.15 -7.03 3.59
N ASP A 304 -3.52 -5.78 3.39
CA ASP A 304 -4.82 -5.41 2.82
C ASP A 304 -4.65 -4.96 1.36
N ILE A 305 -5.62 -5.28 0.51
CA ILE A 305 -5.69 -4.67 -0.82
C ILE A 305 -6.41 -3.32 -0.73
N VAL A 306 -5.86 -2.27 -1.33
CA VAL A 306 -6.52 -0.96 -1.37
C VAL A 306 -7.17 -0.79 -2.74
N VAL A 307 -8.50 -0.71 -2.73
CA VAL A 307 -9.35 -0.61 -3.91
C VAL A 307 -9.72 0.86 -4.10
N THR A 308 -9.27 1.44 -5.21
CA THR A 308 -9.49 2.84 -5.55
C THR A 308 -10.41 2.97 -6.76
N ALA A 309 -11.40 3.86 -6.68
CA ALA A 309 -12.15 4.32 -7.83
C ALA A 309 -11.70 5.75 -8.16
N PHE A 310 -11.09 5.94 -9.33
CA PHE A 310 -10.74 7.28 -9.82
C PHE A 310 -11.88 7.90 -10.62
N ASP A 311 -12.62 7.06 -11.35
CA ASP A 311 -13.85 7.43 -12.03
C ASP A 311 -15.08 7.16 -11.14
N HIS A 312 -16.27 7.41 -11.69
CA HIS A 312 -17.52 7.09 -11.00
C HIS A 312 -17.71 5.56 -10.86
N ILE A 313 -17.84 5.09 -9.63
CA ILE A 313 -18.25 3.71 -9.30
C ILE A 313 -19.75 3.54 -9.53
N SER A 314 -20.15 2.42 -10.13
CA SER A 314 -21.57 2.06 -10.29
C SER A 314 -22.13 1.47 -8.99
N TYR A 315 -23.13 2.10 -8.40
CA TYR A 315 -23.82 1.57 -7.22
C TYR A 315 -25.02 0.68 -7.56
N GLN A 316 -25.08 0.19 -8.80
CA GLN A 316 -26.09 -0.79 -9.20
C GLN A 316 -25.80 -2.14 -8.53
N ALA A 317 -26.85 -2.82 -8.08
CA ALA A 317 -26.73 -4.08 -7.35
C ALA A 317 -25.94 -5.15 -8.13
N ALA A 318 -26.09 -5.22 -9.45
CA ALA A 318 -25.37 -6.19 -10.28
C ALA A 318 -23.86 -5.94 -10.33
N ASP A 319 -23.44 -4.69 -10.43
CA ASP A 319 -22.02 -4.30 -10.49
C ASP A 319 -21.36 -4.46 -9.11
N LEU A 320 -22.06 -4.09 -8.03
CA LEU A 320 -21.61 -4.33 -6.66
C LEU A 320 -21.50 -5.83 -6.34
N GLN A 321 -22.43 -6.66 -6.82
CA GLN A 321 -22.36 -8.11 -6.67
C GLN A 321 -21.15 -8.70 -7.40
N ARG A 322 -20.85 -8.23 -8.62
CA ARG A 322 -19.67 -8.66 -9.38
C ARG A 322 -18.39 -8.28 -8.64
N LEU A 323 -18.28 -7.05 -8.18
CA LEU A 323 -17.15 -6.57 -7.39
C LEU A 323 -16.98 -7.42 -6.12
N ARG A 324 -18.07 -7.71 -5.40
CA ARG A 324 -18.05 -8.57 -4.20
C ARG A 324 -17.44 -9.93 -4.49
N GLN A 325 -17.87 -10.60 -5.57
CA GLN A 325 -17.36 -11.91 -5.97
C GLN A 325 -15.86 -11.86 -6.31
N GLN A 326 -15.41 -10.82 -7.01
CA GLN A 326 -14.01 -10.61 -7.35
C GLN A 326 -13.16 -10.39 -6.10
N LEU A 327 -13.61 -9.53 -5.17
CA LEU A 327 -12.91 -9.25 -3.92
C LEU A 327 -12.79 -10.49 -3.03
N VAL A 328 -13.87 -11.26 -2.88
CA VAL A 328 -13.86 -12.51 -2.11
C VAL A 328 -12.89 -13.51 -2.75
N ALA A 329 -12.88 -13.64 -4.07
CA ALA A 329 -11.95 -14.52 -4.76
C ALA A 329 -10.49 -14.09 -4.53
N GLU A 330 -10.16 -12.80 -4.66
CA GLU A 330 -8.80 -12.29 -4.45
C GLU A 330 -8.31 -12.51 -3.01
N VAL A 331 -9.12 -12.11 -2.03
CA VAL A 331 -8.71 -12.11 -0.62
C VAL A 331 -8.69 -13.52 -0.02
N THR A 332 -9.54 -14.44 -0.50
CA THR A 332 -9.58 -15.83 0.03
C THR A 332 -8.69 -16.81 -0.72
N THR A 333 -8.05 -16.38 -1.81
CA THR A 333 -7.15 -17.25 -2.59
C THR A 333 -5.91 -17.63 -1.77
N PRO A 334 -5.63 -18.93 -1.56
CA PRO A 334 -4.43 -19.37 -0.86
C PRO A 334 -3.16 -18.97 -1.60
N MET A 335 -2.17 -18.49 -0.84
CA MET A 335 -0.87 -18.12 -1.39
C MET A 335 -0.11 -19.37 -1.90
N ALA A 336 0.18 -19.40 -3.20
CA ALA A 336 0.91 -20.48 -3.86
C ALA A 336 2.42 -20.35 -3.72
N GLY A 337 3.13 -21.46 -3.88
CA GLY A 337 4.60 -21.50 -3.93
C GLY A 337 5.32 -21.73 -2.59
N PHE A 338 4.60 -21.83 -1.47
CA PHE A 338 5.17 -22.04 -0.13
C PHE A 338 4.67 -23.34 0.51
N ALA A 339 5.52 -24.37 0.56
CA ALA A 339 5.16 -25.67 1.14
C ALA A 339 4.74 -25.56 2.62
N LEU A 340 5.37 -24.67 3.38
CA LEU A 340 5.07 -24.45 4.79
C LEU A 340 3.64 -23.93 5.00
N ASN A 341 3.11 -23.14 4.06
CA ASN A 341 1.73 -22.64 4.11
C ASN A 341 0.71 -23.79 4.15
N ASN A 342 0.93 -24.85 3.37
CA ASN A 342 0.07 -26.03 3.37
C ASN A 342 0.11 -26.82 4.68
N LEU A 343 1.22 -26.72 5.43
CA LEU A 343 1.43 -27.40 6.71
C LEU A 343 0.93 -26.58 7.91
N GLN A 344 0.70 -25.27 7.76
CA GLN A 344 0.28 -24.39 8.88
C GLN A 344 -0.97 -24.90 9.62
N PRO A 345 -2.06 -25.35 8.95
CA PRO A 345 -3.20 -25.91 9.67
C PRO A 345 -2.84 -27.16 10.47
N TRP A 346 -1.95 -28.01 9.96
CA TRP A 346 -1.52 -29.23 10.67
C TRP A 346 -0.63 -28.90 11.87
N LEU A 347 0.32 -27.98 11.70
CA LEU A 347 1.24 -27.53 12.75
C LEU A 347 0.56 -26.70 13.85
N SER A 348 -0.65 -26.22 13.59
CA SER A 348 -1.48 -25.50 14.57
C SER A 348 -2.70 -26.29 15.05
N PHE A 349 -2.82 -27.58 14.68
CA PHE A 349 -3.98 -28.40 15.02
C PHE A 349 -5.33 -27.82 14.54
N GLY A 350 -5.32 -27.14 13.38
CA GLY A 350 -6.47 -26.52 12.75
C GLY A 350 -6.81 -25.13 13.26
N LEU A 351 -6.03 -24.60 14.21
CA LEU A 351 -6.26 -23.30 14.83
C LEU A 351 -5.86 -22.12 13.90
N SER A 352 -4.85 -22.32 13.05
CA SER A 352 -4.46 -21.33 12.03
C SER A 352 -4.92 -21.78 10.64
N SER A 353 -5.54 -20.87 9.90
CA SER A 353 -5.85 -21.04 8.49
C SER A 353 -4.58 -21.01 7.63
N ARG A 354 -4.72 -21.37 6.35
CA ARG A 354 -3.67 -21.13 5.36
C ARG A 354 -3.60 -19.63 5.07
N ARG A 355 -2.40 -19.12 4.89
CA ARG A 355 -2.16 -17.77 4.39
C ARG A 355 -2.76 -17.61 2.99
N THR A 356 -3.49 -16.52 2.83
CA THR A 356 -4.08 -16.05 1.59
C THR A 356 -3.25 -14.92 0.99
N LEU A 357 -3.61 -14.48 -0.23
CA LEU A 357 -2.95 -13.36 -0.89
C LEU A 357 -3.18 -12.04 -0.16
N ALA A 358 -4.32 -11.88 0.51
CA ALA A 358 -4.62 -10.71 1.33
C ALA A 358 -5.40 -11.11 2.59
N ASP A 359 -5.32 -10.24 3.58
CA ASP A 359 -5.93 -10.35 4.91
C ASP A 359 -7.02 -9.28 5.11
N GLY A 360 -7.32 -8.46 4.10
CA GLY A 360 -8.36 -7.44 4.17
C GLY A 360 -8.49 -6.58 2.92
N ILE A 361 -9.48 -5.69 2.94
CA ILE A 361 -9.85 -4.78 1.86
C ILE A 361 -9.96 -3.39 2.45
N THR A 362 -9.35 -2.40 1.81
CA THR A 362 -9.50 -0.99 2.15
C THR A 362 -10.09 -0.25 0.97
N PHE A 363 -11.27 0.33 1.16
CA PHE A 363 -11.95 1.11 0.12
C PHE A 363 -11.48 2.57 0.14
N ASN A 364 -10.93 3.02 -0.98
CA ASN A 364 -10.62 4.42 -1.27
C ASN A 364 -11.57 4.91 -2.38
N LEU A 365 -12.80 5.21 -1.98
CA LEU A 365 -13.90 5.57 -2.87
C LEU A 365 -14.37 6.98 -2.51
N ASP A 366 -14.82 7.75 -3.50
CA ASP A 366 -15.55 8.98 -3.24
C ASP A 366 -17.03 8.66 -2.95
N LEU A 367 -17.42 8.77 -1.68
CA LEU A 367 -18.80 8.57 -1.22
C LEU A 367 -19.50 9.89 -0.88
N THR A 368 -18.94 11.03 -1.32
CA THR A 368 -19.47 12.34 -0.92
C THR A 368 -20.84 12.64 -1.52
N ALA A 369 -21.08 12.24 -2.77
CA ALA A 369 -22.24 12.61 -3.56
C ALA A 369 -23.15 11.41 -3.92
N LEU A 370 -23.59 10.64 -2.91
CA LEU A 370 -24.47 9.48 -3.10
C LEU A 370 -25.93 9.81 -2.82
N THR A 371 -26.83 9.33 -3.67
CA THR A 371 -28.27 9.33 -3.37
C THR A 371 -28.58 8.36 -2.23
N ALA A 372 -29.70 8.56 -1.52
CA ALA A 372 -30.12 7.68 -0.43
C ALA A 372 -30.23 6.19 -0.84
N ALA A 373 -30.62 5.93 -2.09
CA ALA A 373 -30.68 4.56 -2.63
C ALA A 373 -29.28 3.96 -2.80
N GLU A 374 -28.32 4.73 -3.28
CA GLU A 374 -26.92 4.29 -3.45
C GLU A 374 -26.23 4.10 -2.11
N GLN A 375 -26.49 4.96 -1.13
CA GLN A 375 -26.03 4.79 0.25
C GLN A 375 -26.53 3.46 0.84
N LEU A 376 -27.82 3.14 0.66
CA LEU A 376 -28.39 1.86 1.09
C LEU A 376 -27.79 0.67 0.35
N ASN A 377 -27.57 0.78 -0.96
CA ASN A 377 -26.93 -0.26 -1.76
C ASN A 377 -25.50 -0.51 -1.29
N PHE A 378 -24.74 0.54 -0.97
CA PHE A 378 -23.37 0.42 -0.46
C PHE A 378 -23.33 -0.22 0.93
N ALA A 379 -24.20 0.19 1.85
CA ALA A 379 -24.32 -0.45 3.16
C ALA A 379 -24.71 -1.94 3.05
N THR A 380 -25.58 -2.28 2.10
CA THR A 380 -25.96 -3.66 1.81
C THR A 380 -24.80 -4.45 1.21
N PHE A 381 -24.06 -3.85 0.28
CA PHE A 381 -22.84 -4.43 -0.27
C PHE A 381 -21.83 -4.79 0.82
N LEU A 382 -21.57 -3.89 1.78
CA LEU A 382 -20.65 -4.16 2.89
C LEU A 382 -21.14 -5.32 3.77
N ARG A 383 -22.44 -5.34 4.10
CA ARG A 383 -23.04 -6.44 4.89
C ARG A 383 -22.92 -7.79 4.19
N ASP A 384 -23.21 -7.82 2.90
CA ASP A 384 -23.10 -9.04 2.10
C ASP A 384 -21.64 -9.48 1.93
N LEU A 385 -20.71 -8.53 1.75
CA LEU A 385 -19.27 -8.81 1.67
C LEU A 385 -18.76 -9.46 2.96
N ARG A 386 -19.19 -8.96 4.13
CA ARG A 386 -18.88 -9.60 5.42
C ARG A 386 -19.41 -11.03 5.48
N ALA A 387 -20.66 -11.24 5.06
CA ALA A 387 -21.27 -12.58 5.05
C ALA A 387 -20.52 -13.55 4.13
N ASP A 388 -20.16 -13.11 2.91
CA ASP A 388 -19.41 -13.92 1.94
C ASP A 388 -17.99 -14.25 2.44
N LEU A 389 -17.36 -13.35 3.21
CA LEU A 389 -16.09 -13.57 3.90
C LEU A 389 -16.22 -14.39 5.20
N LYS A 390 -17.44 -14.83 5.56
CA LYS A 390 -17.76 -15.58 6.78
C LYS A 390 -17.42 -14.83 8.07
N LEU A 391 -17.52 -13.51 8.04
CA LEU A 391 -17.30 -12.65 9.20
C LEU A 391 -18.59 -12.51 10.02
N PRO A 392 -18.50 -12.20 11.33
CA PRO A 392 -19.64 -11.82 12.13
C PRO A 392 -20.35 -10.57 11.56
N ALA A 393 -21.63 -10.41 11.90
CA ALA A 393 -22.44 -9.28 11.44
C ALA A 393 -21.86 -7.91 11.85
N GLN A 394 -21.18 -7.86 13.01
CA GLN A 394 -20.47 -6.69 13.51
C GLN A 394 -18.96 -6.90 13.40
N ALA A 395 -18.25 -5.86 12.99
CA ALA A 395 -16.80 -5.83 12.84
C ALA A 395 -16.10 -5.91 14.20
N ALA A 396 -15.17 -6.86 14.32
CA ALA A 396 -14.36 -7.06 15.50
C ALA A 396 -12.87 -6.99 15.16
N ASN A 397 -12.05 -6.63 16.14
CA ASN A 397 -10.59 -6.53 15.97
C ASN A 397 -9.91 -7.91 15.80
N SER A 398 -10.65 -8.98 16.05
CA SER A 398 -10.23 -10.38 15.87
C SER A 398 -10.73 -11.00 14.56
N ASP A 399 -11.35 -10.22 13.67
CA ASP A 399 -11.85 -10.71 12.38
C ASP A 399 -10.69 -11.26 11.54
N THR A 400 -10.94 -12.37 10.83
CA THR A 400 -9.94 -12.98 9.94
C THR A 400 -9.64 -12.13 8.73
N TYR A 401 -10.61 -11.32 8.29
CA TYR A 401 -10.45 -10.37 7.19
C TYR A 401 -10.94 -9.01 7.63
N PHE A 402 -10.17 -7.96 7.33
CA PHE A 402 -10.57 -6.59 7.64
C PHE A 402 -11.28 -5.95 6.45
N ILE A 403 -12.30 -5.15 6.73
CA ILE A 403 -12.92 -4.26 5.75
C ILE A 403 -12.76 -2.85 6.28
N ASN A 404 -11.98 -2.02 5.60
CA ASN A 404 -11.68 -0.66 6.02
C ASN A 404 -12.20 0.34 4.99
N LEU A 405 -12.41 1.58 5.44
CA LEU A 405 -12.85 2.69 4.58
C LEU A 405 -11.94 3.88 4.78
N LYS A 406 -11.42 4.44 3.68
CA LYS A 406 -10.73 5.73 3.69
C LYS A 406 -11.78 6.85 3.64
N VAL A 407 -11.67 7.81 4.55
CA VAL A 407 -12.66 8.87 4.79
C VAL A 407 -11.97 10.23 4.66
N PRO A 408 -12.45 11.14 3.82
CA PRO A 408 -11.92 12.51 3.76
C PRO A 408 -12.38 13.31 4.99
N ALA A 409 -11.44 13.78 5.80
CA ALA A 409 -11.70 14.59 7.00
C ALA A 409 -12.55 15.83 6.67
N ARG A 410 -12.28 16.46 5.52
CA ARG A 410 -13.06 17.59 5.01
C ARG A 410 -14.55 17.28 4.94
N ALA A 411 -14.95 16.12 4.42
CA ALA A 411 -16.37 15.79 4.29
C ALA A 411 -17.03 15.62 5.67
N VAL A 412 -16.34 14.96 6.61
CA VAL A 412 -16.81 14.78 7.98
C VAL A 412 -16.98 16.13 8.67
N LEU A 413 -15.96 16.98 8.61
CA LEU A 413 -15.95 18.29 9.26
C LEU A 413 -16.99 19.24 8.65
N THR A 414 -17.18 19.21 7.33
CA THR A 414 -18.18 20.06 6.64
C THR A 414 -19.59 19.67 7.04
N ALA A 415 -19.86 18.36 7.16
CA ALA A 415 -21.16 17.86 7.60
C ALA A 415 -21.43 18.15 9.10
N ALA A 416 -20.43 17.98 9.96
CA ALA A 416 -20.59 18.10 11.40
C ALA A 416 -20.55 19.55 11.93
N LEU A 417 -19.71 20.40 11.33
CA LEU A 417 -19.39 21.74 11.85
C LEU A 417 -19.51 22.83 10.77
N PRO A 418 -20.70 22.99 10.14
CA PRO A 418 -20.87 23.91 9.01
C PRO A 418 -20.57 25.38 9.37
N GLN A 419 -20.73 25.77 10.64
CA GLN A 419 -20.47 27.12 11.12
C GLN A 419 -18.98 27.48 11.22
N LEU A 420 -18.11 26.48 11.38
CA LEU A 420 -16.66 26.69 11.53
C LEU A 420 -15.93 26.75 10.19
N MET A 421 -16.60 26.38 9.09
CA MET A 421 -16.03 26.41 7.75
C MET A 421 -16.95 27.11 6.72
N PRO A 422 -17.32 28.39 6.96
CA PRO A 422 -18.23 29.12 6.06
C PRO A 422 -17.64 29.31 4.66
N SER A 423 -16.31 29.44 4.54
CA SER A 423 -15.59 29.53 3.25
C SER A 423 -15.69 28.24 2.42
N LEU A 424 -15.87 27.08 3.07
CA LEU A 424 -16.13 25.82 2.38
C LEU A 424 -17.62 25.63 2.06
N ALA A 425 -18.50 26.21 2.89
CA ALA A 425 -19.95 26.13 2.76
C ALA A 425 -20.55 26.98 1.63
N GLU A 426 -19.83 28.00 1.14
CA GLU A 426 -20.28 28.90 0.07
C GLU A 426 -20.34 28.27 -1.33
N THR A 427 -19.75 27.08 -1.53
CA THR A 427 -19.87 26.36 -2.80
C THR A 427 -21.17 25.55 -2.84
N ALA A 428 -21.87 25.55 -3.98
CA ALA A 428 -23.11 24.77 -4.17
C ALA A 428 -22.95 23.25 -3.87
N ALA A 429 -21.72 22.75 -3.85
CA ALA A 429 -21.37 21.40 -3.41
C ALA A 429 -21.60 21.16 -1.91
N ALA A 430 -21.45 22.18 -1.06
CA ALA A 430 -21.58 22.04 0.39
C ALA A 430 -23.02 21.88 0.88
N ALA A 431 -24.01 22.40 0.13
CA ALA A 431 -25.43 22.19 0.45
C ALA A 431 -25.86 20.71 0.34
N ASN A 432 -25.21 19.94 -0.54
CA ASN A 432 -25.43 18.50 -0.68
C ASN A 432 -24.53 17.67 0.27
N MET A 433 -23.53 18.28 0.91
CA MET A 433 -22.62 17.58 1.84
C MET A 433 -23.22 17.36 3.24
N ALA A 434 -24.33 18.02 3.59
CA ALA A 434 -25.01 17.76 4.87
C ALA A 434 -25.65 16.35 4.92
N ASP A 435 -26.00 15.77 3.77
CA ASP A 435 -26.59 14.42 3.63
C ASP A 435 -25.57 13.41 3.06
N THR A 436 -24.28 13.67 3.26
CA THR A 436 -23.21 12.77 2.82
C THR A 436 -23.10 11.54 3.71
N LEU A 437 -22.68 10.42 3.14
CA LEU A 437 -22.41 9.19 3.89
C LEU A 437 -21.28 9.36 4.93
N TYR A 438 -20.46 10.40 4.78
CA TYR A 438 -19.40 10.78 5.73
C TYR A 438 -19.87 11.65 6.91
N ALA A 439 -21.17 12.00 7.00
CA ALA A 439 -21.70 12.65 8.18
C ALA A 439 -21.48 11.74 9.42
N PRO A 440 -21.13 12.27 10.59
CA PRO A 440 -20.81 11.45 11.77
C PRO A 440 -21.90 10.43 12.13
N GLU A 441 -23.18 10.81 12.03
CA GLU A 441 -24.32 9.93 12.29
C GLU A 441 -24.37 8.77 11.29
N LYS A 442 -24.11 9.03 10.01
CA LYS A 442 -24.07 8.00 8.94
C LYS A 442 -22.84 7.12 9.03
N LEU A 443 -21.70 7.68 9.43
CA LEU A 443 -20.52 6.89 9.76
C LEU A 443 -20.76 5.96 10.94
N ALA A 444 -21.50 6.39 11.96
CA ALA A 444 -21.87 5.54 13.09
C ALA A 444 -22.80 4.38 12.66
N GLU A 445 -23.71 4.60 11.72
CA GLU A 445 -24.52 3.54 11.11
C GLU A 445 -23.66 2.50 10.34
N LEU A 446 -22.57 2.95 9.70
CA LEU A 446 -21.63 2.09 8.96
C LEU A 446 -20.56 1.44 9.83
N ALA A 447 -20.21 2.03 10.97
CA ALA A 447 -19.14 1.59 11.86
C ALA A 447 -19.21 0.11 12.22
N PRO A 448 -20.38 -0.51 12.46
CA PRO A 448 -20.48 -1.95 12.70
C PRO A 448 -20.08 -2.82 11.51
N LEU A 449 -20.08 -2.30 10.28
CA LEU A 449 -19.77 -3.06 9.07
C LEU A 449 -18.29 -2.99 8.68
N VAL A 450 -17.54 -2.03 9.22
CA VAL A 450 -16.12 -1.80 8.90
C VAL A 450 -15.24 -1.96 10.14
N ASN A 451 -14.03 -2.47 9.95
CA ASN A 451 -13.05 -2.64 11.01
C ASN A 451 -12.38 -1.30 11.33
N LEU A 452 -11.89 -0.56 10.32
CA LEU A 452 -11.17 0.71 10.48
C LEU A 452 -11.70 1.81 9.54
N LEU A 453 -11.64 3.05 10.02
CA LEU A 453 -11.92 4.29 9.28
C LEU A 453 -10.62 5.09 9.16
N LEU A 454 -9.98 5.10 7.99
CA LEU A 454 -8.72 5.80 7.77
C LEU A 454 -9.00 7.23 7.33
N VAL A 455 -8.86 8.19 8.24
CA VAL A 455 -9.27 9.57 8.01
C VAL A 455 -8.13 10.38 7.39
N ARG A 456 -8.30 10.79 6.13
CA ARG A 456 -7.36 11.60 5.37
C ARG A 456 -7.61 13.09 5.61
N PHE A 457 -6.58 13.79 6.03
CA PHE A 457 -6.56 15.24 6.09
C PHE A 457 -5.94 15.79 4.80
N ASP A 458 -6.58 16.78 4.19
CA ASP A 458 -6.12 17.41 2.95
C ASP A 458 -5.74 18.88 3.18
N HIS A 459 -4.93 19.46 2.30
CA HIS A 459 -4.50 20.86 2.39
C HIS A 459 -5.66 21.86 2.37
N SER A 460 -6.84 21.46 1.90
CA SER A 460 -8.02 22.35 1.90
C SER A 460 -8.64 22.48 3.29
N VAL A 461 -8.47 21.49 4.16
CA VAL A 461 -8.80 21.62 5.60
C VAL A 461 -7.90 22.67 6.25
N GLU A 462 -6.59 22.58 6.03
CA GLU A 462 -5.63 23.57 6.56
C GLU A 462 -5.95 24.98 6.06
N ALA A 463 -6.17 25.14 4.76
CA ALA A 463 -6.51 26.42 4.14
C ALA A 463 -7.84 26.98 4.68
N ALA A 464 -8.85 26.14 4.91
CA ALA A 464 -10.13 26.57 5.49
C ALA A 464 -10.02 26.97 6.97
N LEU A 465 -9.10 26.36 7.71
CA LEU A 465 -8.86 26.64 9.13
C LEU A 465 -7.89 27.81 9.37
N SER A 466 -7.19 28.25 8.33
CA SER A 466 -6.27 29.38 8.37
C SER A 466 -7.07 30.69 8.43
N GLN A 467 -7.10 31.34 9.60
CA GLN A 467 -7.80 32.62 9.76
C GLN A 467 -7.11 33.76 8.99
N PRO A 468 -7.86 34.73 8.45
CA PRO A 468 -7.29 35.95 7.90
C PRO A 468 -6.76 36.84 9.03
N SER A 469 -5.45 37.08 9.01
CA SER A 469 -4.71 38.17 9.69
C SER A 469 -4.81 38.28 11.24
N GLY A 470 -3.69 37.99 11.92
CA GLY A 470 -3.36 38.61 13.22
C GLY A 470 -3.16 37.67 14.42
N ALA A 471 -3.66 36.43 14.37
CA ALA A 471 -3.37 35.43 15.40
C ALA A 471 -1.99 34.79 15.15
N ALA A 472 -1.20 34.62 16.22
CA ALA A 472 0.08 33.91 16.15
C ALA A 472 -0.12 32.55 15.47
N HIS A 473 0.71 32.27 14.46
CA HIS A 473 0.69 31.01 13.72
C HIS A 473 0.81 29.86 14.74
N GLU A 474 -0.25 29.08 14.95
CA GLU A 474 -0.14 27.90 15.81
C GLU A 474 0.87 26.94 15.16
N PRO A 475 1.91 26.51 15.88
CA PRO A 475 2.99 25.71 15.30
C PRO A 475 2.59 24.27 14.91
N TYR A 476 1.30 23.91 14.94
CA TYR A 476 0.79 22.52 14.83
C TYR A 476 -0.53 22.39 14.04
N PRO A 477 -0.53 22.64 12.72
CA PRO A 477 -1.76 22.59 11.90
C PRO A 477 -2.42 21.20 11.89
N PHE A 478 -1.65 20.12 11.73
CA PHE A 478 -2.20 18.77 11.68
C PHE A 478 -2.89 18.33 12.99
N ARG A 479 -2.29 18.61 14.16
CA ARG A 479 -2.93 18.35 15.46
C ARG A 479 -4.24 19.11 15.61
N ARG A 480 -4.28 20.35 15.14
CA ARG A 480 -5.48 21.18 15.21
C ARG A 480 -6.62 20.56 14.42
N GLU A 481 -6.34 20.01 13.25
CA GLU A 481 -7.34 19.29 12.44
C GLU A 481 -7.86 18.03 13.14
N MET A 482 -6.97 17.24 13.75
CA MET A 482 -7.37 16.09 14.57
C MET A 482 -8.23 16.49 15.77
N LYS A 483 -7.95 17.65 16.41
CA LYS A 483 -8.80 18.20 17.48
C LYS A 483 -10.19 18.56 16.97
N PHE A 484 -10.29 19.20 15.81
CA PHE A 484 -11.59 19.51 15.22
C PHE A 484 -12.38 18.26 14.86
N LEU A 485 -11.72 17.24 14.29
CA LEU A 485 -12.37 15.96 14.01
C LEU A 485 -12.90 15.32 15.30
N LYS A 486 -12.07 15.32 16.35
CA LYS A 486 -12.49 14.80 17.65
C LYS A 486 -13.70 15.59 18.20
N THR A 487 -13.65 16.92 18.16
CA THR A 487 -14.75 17.77 18.62
C THR A 487 -16.04 17.50 17.83
N ALA A 488 -15.96 17.37 16.51
CA ALA A 488 -17.11 17.03 15.66
C ALA A 488 -17.79 15.72 16.10
N ILE A 489 -16.99 14.71 16.44
CA ILE A 489 -17.49 13.40 16.90
C ILE A 489 -18.01 13.48 18.34
N ASP A 490 -17.32 14.18 19.24
CA ASP A 490 -17.74 14.35 20.64
C ASP A 490 -19.06 15.14 20.76
N THR A 491 -19.40 15.98 19.78
CA THR A 491 -20.65 16.75 19.74
C THR A 491 -21.85 15.95 19.25
N MET A 492 -21.68 14.69 18.84
CA MET A 492 -22.79 13.83 18.44
C MET A 492 -23.79 13.61 19.58
N ALA A 493 -25.05 13.40 19.23
CA ALA A 493 -26.12 13.20 20.23
C ALA A 493 -25.92 11.93 21.07
N SER A 494 -25.29 10.89 20.50
CA SER A 494 -25.03 9.61 21.16
C SER A 494 -23.54 9.47 21.53
N ALA A 495 -23.25 9.44 22.83
CA ALA A 495 -21.88 9.22 23.33
C ALA A 495 -21.35 7.81 23.02
N GLU A 496 -22.23 6.82 22.89
CA GLU A 496 -21.87 5.45 22.52
C GLU A 496 -21.42 5.38 21.05
N GLU A 497 -22.16 6.01 20.15
CA GLU A 497 -21.80 6.11 18.72
C GLU A 497 -20.50 6.90 18.53
N ALA A 498 -20.35 8.03 19.24
CA ALA A 498 -19.12 8.81 19.24
C ALA A 498 -17.92 7.96 19.68
N THR A 499 -18.07 7.19 20.77
CA THR A 499 -17.00 6.30 21.27
C THR A 499 -16.68 5.20 20.26
N MET A 500 -17.70 4.58 19.64
CA MET A 500 -17.51 3.55 18.61
C MET A 500 -16.76 4.09 17.38
N LEU A 501 -17.02 5.32 16.97
CA LEU A 501 -16.29 5.97 15.88
C LEU A 501 -14.83 6.22 16.24
N LEU A 502 -14.56 6.80 17.42
CA LEU A 502 -13.18 7.00 17.88
C LEU A 502 -12.42 5.66 18.04
N GLU A 503 -13.12 4.59 18.41
CA GLU A 503 -12.60 3.20 18.44
C GLU A 503 -12.25 2.63 17.06
N LYS A 504 -12.62 3.29 15.96
CA LYS A 504 -12.38 2.82 14.58
C LYS A 504 -11.55 3.77 13.75
N ILE A 505 -11.46 5.05 14.14
CA ILE A 505 -10.75 6.07 13.38
C ILE A 505 -9.23 5.93 13.55
N LEU A 506 -8.53 5.99 12.43
CA LEU A 506 -7.08 6.15 12.34
C LEU A 506 -6.78 7.42 11.52
N PRO A 507 -6.24 8.49 12.11
CA PRO A 507 -5.70 9.62 11.36
C PRO A 507 -4.61 9.17 10.39
N LEU A 508 -4.72 9.58 9.12
CA LEU A 508 -3.75 9.29 8.07
C LEU A 508 -2.72 10.42 7.94
N PHE A 509 -1.46 10.09 8.20
CA PHE A 509 -0.31 10.97 8.05
C PHE A 509 0.25 10.85 6.63
N GLU A 510 0.06 11.86 5.79
CA GLU A 510 0.67 11.95 4.45
C GLU A 510 2.09 12.54 4.59
N MET A 511 3.06 11.68 4.89
CA MET A 511 4.43 12.03 5.31
C MET A 511 5.14 12.98 4.35
N THR A 512 5.04 12.73 3.04
CA THR A 512 5.64 13.58 2.01
C THR A 512 5.06 15.00 2.05
N GLN A 513 3.74 15.13 2.19
CA GLN A 513 3.07 16.43 2.27
C GLN A 513 3.41 17.17 3.56
N LEU A 514 3.39 16.48 4.70
CA LEU A 514 3.75 17.05 6.00
C LEU A 514 5.22 17.52 6.02
N GLN A 515 6.10 16.82 5.33
CA GLN A 515 7.50 17.23 5.18
C GLN A 515 7.63 18.44 4.25
N GLN A 516 6.93 18.44 3.11
CA GLN A 516 6.93 19.55 2.15
C GLN A 516 6.32 20.84 2.72
N SER A 517 5.31 20.73 3.60
CA SER A 517 4.72 21.88 4.29
C SER A 517 5.59 22.40 5.44
N GLY A 518 6.71 21.75 5.75
CA GLY A 518 7.58 22.11 6.87
C GLY A 518 6.99 21.75 8.25
N GLN A 519 5.91 20.96 8.29
CA GLN A 519 5.18 20.60 9.50
C GLN A 519 5.74 19.33 10.19
N LEU A 520 6.80 18.73 9.65
CA LEU A 520 7.32 17.44 10.11
C LEU A 520 8.66 17.57 10.86
N SER A 521 8.71 18.35 11.94
CA SER A 521 9.80 18.18 12.90
C SER A 521 9.58 16.88 13.71
N GLU A 522 10.67 16.20 14.11
CA GLU A 522 10.55 14.92 14.84
C GLU A 522 9.77 15.06 16.16
N ALA A 523 9.97 16.17 16.87
CA ALA A 523 9.26 16.45 18.11
C ALA A 523 7.76 16.68 17.86
N ASP A 524 7.42 17.36 16.76
CA ASP A 524 6.03 17.66 16.41
C ASP A 524 5.31 16.39 15.98
N PHE A 525 5.96 15.56 15.15
CA PHE A 525 5.47 14.25 14.76
C PHE A 525 5.23 13.32 15.97
N SER A 526 6.17 13.28 16.92
CA SER A 526 6.02 12.49 18.15
C SER A 526 4.82 12.95 18.99
N ASN A 527 4.62 14.26 19.12
CA ASN A 527 3.50 14.81 19.87
C ASN A 527 2.16 14.57 19.17
N ASP A 528 2.13 14.62 17.84
CA ASP A 528 0.92 14.36 17.04
C ASP A 528 0.53 12.89 17.09
N LEU A 529 1.50 11.98 17.05
CA LEU A 529 1.24 10.55 17.27
C LEU A 529 0.77 10.25 18.68
N THR A 530 1.33 10.91 19.70
CA THR A 530 0.86 10.78 21.08
C THR A 530 -0.60 11.21 21.20
N TYR A 531 -0.94 12.34 20.58
CA TYR A 531 -2.33 12.80 20.51
C TYR A 531 -3.23 11.80 19.79
N ALA A 532 -2.79 11.26 18.65
CA ALA A 532 -3.54 10.28 17.89
C ALA A 532 -3.81 9.01 18.71
N ASN A 533 -2.78 8.47 19.37
CA ASN A 533 -2.85 7.28 20.22
C ASN A 533 -3.77 7.46 21.44
N TRP A 534 -3.87 8.67 22.00
CA TRP A 534 -4.73 8.93 23.16
C TRP A 534 -6.21 9.16 22.83
N ASN A 535 -6.52 9.59 21.60
CA ASN A 535 -7.86 10.03 21.21
C ASN A 535 -8.52 9.15 20.16
N PHE A 536 -7.75 8.32 19.46
CA PHE A 536 -8.20 7.43 18.39
C PHE A 536 -7.57 6.05 18.56
N SER A 537 -7.90 5.12 17.67
CA SER A 537 -7.39 3.74 17.71
C SER A 537 -6.03 3.55 17.04
N GLY A 538 -5.21 4.61 17.04
CA GLY A 538 -3.86 4.61 16.51
C GLY A 538 -3.67 5.55 15.32
N ALA A 539 -2.83 5.16 14.36
CA ALA A 539 -2.45 6.01 13.24
C ALA A 539 -2.17 5.22 11.95
N ALA A 540 -2.39 5.89 10.82
CA ALA A 540 -2.07 5.38 9.49
C ALA A 540 -1.03 6.26 8.78
N PHE A 541 -0.24 5.69 7.88
CA PHE A 541 0.90 6.38 7.25
C PHE A 541 0.92 6.19 5.74
N TRP A 542 1.04 7.29 5.00
CA TRP A 542 1.21 7.32 3.54
C TRP A 542 2.43 8.18 3.18
N THR A 543 3.43 7.70 2.44
CA THR A 543 3.70 6.31 2.04
C THR A 543 4.82 5.70 2.86
N LEU A 544 4.83 4.37 2.93
CA LEU A 544 6.00 3.60 3.33
C LEU A 544 6.99 3.43 2.16
N PRO A 545 8.30 3.26 2.44
CA PRO A 545 8.92 3.19 3.77
C PRO A 545 9.07 4.56 4.45
N LEU A 546 9.19 4.55 5.78
CA LEU A 546 9.54 5.75 6.57
C LEU A 546 11.06 5.84 6.71
N SER A 547 11.56 7.02 7.07
CA SER A 547 12.95 7.15 7.53
C SER A 547 13.15 6.44 8.89
N GLN A 548 14.40 6.09 9.22
CA GLN A 548 14.71 5.43 10.50
C GLN A 548 14.28 6.26 11.72
N ALA A 549 14.45 7.59 11.67
CA ALA A 549 14.02 8.47 12.74
C ALA A 549 12.49 8.43 12.92
N GLN A 550 11.73 8.46 11.82
CA GLN A 550 10.28 8.32 11.86
C GLN A 550 9.85 6.95 12.39
N TYR A 551 10.51 5.85 11.99
CA TYR A 551 10.23 4.52 12.55
C TYR A 551 10.42 4.47 14.06
N ASN A 552 11.50 5.05 14.58
CA ASN A 552 11.76 5.10 16.02
C ASN A 552 10.65 5.86 16.76
N VAL A 553 10.18 6.98 16.20
CA VAL A 553 9.09 7.79 16.78
C VAL A 553 7.76 7.02 16.78
N VAL A 554 7.43 6.33 15.68
CA VAL A 554 6.20 5.50 15.61
C VAL A 554 6.29 4.33 16.58
N GLN A 555 7.43 3.65 16.65
CA GLN A 555 7.64 2.55 17.58
C GLN A 555 7.52 3.02 19.02
N GLN A 556 8.08 4.17 19.37
CA GLN A 556 7.94 4.75 20.72
C GLN A 556 6.49 5.12 21.06
N ALA A 557 5.71 5.58 20.08
CA ALA A 557 4.31 5.95 20.30
C ALA A 557 3.38 4.75 20.55
N PHE A 558 3.65 3.61 19.91
CA PHE A 558 2.76 2.45 19.92
C PHE A 558 3.29 1.20 20.66
N SER A 559 4.58 1.16 21.02
CA SER A 559 5.13 0.08 21.84
C SER A 559 4.99 0.34 23.33
N VAL A 560 4.83 -0.73 24.10
CA VAL A 560 4.89 -0.68 25.57
C VAL A 560 6.37 -0.81 25.96
N PRO A 561 6.94 0.16 26.71
CA PRO A 561 8.35 0.09 27.08
C PRO A 561 8.64 -1.09 28.00
N ASP A 562 9.71 -1.82 27.69
CA ASP A 562 10.25 -2.87 28.56
C ASP A 562 10.94 -2.26 29.78
N ASN A 563 10.43 -2.57 30.98
CA ASN A 563 10.97 -2.01 32.22
C ASN A 563 12.14 -2.82 32.80
N TYR A 564 12.43 -4.01 32.26
CA TYR A 564 13.42 -4.92 32.82
C TYR A 564 14.40 -5.47 31.77
N ALA A 565 15.69 -5.57 32.12
CA ALA A 565 16.75 -6.06 31.22
C ALA A 565 16.51 -7.49 30.67
N TYR A 566 15.84 -8.36 31.44
CA TYR A 566 15.51 -9.70 30.96
C TYR A 566 14.44 -9.69 29.86
N GLN A 567 13.53 -8.70 29.86
CA GLN A 567 12.52 -8.54 28.82
C GLN A 567 13.18 -8.13 27.50
N GLN A 568 14.16 -7.22 27.55
CA GLN A 568 14.92 -6.82 26.36
C GLN A 568 15.67 -8.01 25.73
N ALA A 569 16.33 -8.83 26.54
CA ALA A 569 17.02 -10.02 26.05
C ALA A 569 16.04 -11.06 25.44
N LEU A 570 14.87 -11.22 26.06
CA LEU A 570 13.81 -12.08 25.52
C LEU A 570 13.24 -11.50 24.21
N GLN A 571 13.06 -10.19 24.13
CA GLN A 571 12.57 -9.50 22.95
C GLN A 571 13.53 -9.70 21.77
N GLN A 572 14.83 -9.48 21.96
CA GLN A 572 15.84 -9.73 20.92
C GLN A 572 15.81 -11.17 20.41
N LEU A 573 15.60 -12.14 21.30
CA LEU A 573 15.43 -13.53 20.91
C LEU A 573 14.13 -13.75 20.14
N CYS A 574 13.03 -13.16 20.60
CA CYS A 574 11.75 -13.24 19.93
C CYS A 574 11.74 -12.57 18.56
N ASP A 575 12.51 -11.49 18.38
CA ASP A 575 12.66 -10.80 17.10
C ASP A 575 13.30 -11.72 16.05
N GLN A 576 14.19 -12.63 16.46
CA GLN A 576 14.80 -13.62 15.57
C GLN A 576 13.93 -14.88 15.37
N VAL A 577 13.22 -15.31 16.41
CA VAL A 577 12.42 -16.54 16.40
C VAL A 577 11.09 -16.33 15.69
N CYS A 578 10.41 -15.20 15.92
CA CYS A 578 9.05 -14.97 15.47
C CYS A 578 8.87 -14.96 13.94
N PRO A 579 9.75 -14.32 13.14
CA PRO A 579 9.65 -14.35 11.68
C PRO A 579 9.75 -15.78 11.12
N LYS A 580 10.51 -16.64 11.81
CA LYS A 580 10.72 -18.04 11.45
C LYS A 580 9.88 -19.01 12.29
N ARG A 581 8.83 -18.54 12.98
CA ARG A 581 8.05 -19.35 13.94
C ARG A 581 7.54 -20.65 13.37
N TRP A 582 7.00 -20.63 12.15
CA TRP A 582 6.46 -21.85 11.52
C TRP A 582 7.53 -22.87 11.17
N PHE A 583 8.73 -22.41 10.80
CA PHE A 583 9.87 -23.30 10.60
C PHE A 583 10.28 -23.96 11.92
N TRP A 584 10.39 -23.18 13.00
CA TRP A 584 10.72 -23.71 14.32
C TRP A 584 9.65 -24.65 14.88
N ARG A 585 8.36 -24.37 14.66
CA ARG A 585 7.27 -25.31 14.98
C ARG A 585 7.40 -26.63 14.22
N LEU A 586 7.76 -26.58 12.92
CA LEU A 586 8.03 -27.78 12.13
C LEU A 586 9.22 -28.57 12.69
N VAL A 587 10.33 -27.89 13.01
CA VAL A 587 11.51 -28.53 13.61
C VAL A 587 11.17 -29.20 14.94
N LEU A 588 10.42 -28.52 15.82
CA LEU A 588 9.95 -29.11 17.07
C LEU A 588 9.05 -30.32 16.84
N ALA A 589 8.08 -30.22 15.91
CA ALA A 589 7.17 -31.31 15.59
C ALA A 589 7.93 -32.54 15.05
N LEU A 590 8.90 -32.33 14.14
CA LEU A 590 9.75 -33.39 13.60
C LEU A 590 10.66 -33.99 14.68
N LEU A 591 11.23 -33.16 15.56
CA LEU A 591 12.05 -33.63 16.68
C LEU A 591 11.22 -34.50 17.62
N LEU A 592 10.02 -34.06 18.01
CA LEU A 592 9.11 -34.84 18.85
C LEU A 592 8.76 -36.19 18.19
N LEU A 593 8.38 -36.17 16.91
CA LEU A 593 8.07 -37.40 16.16
C LEU A 593 9.28 -38.33 16.07
N SER A 594 10.47 -37.78 15.86
CA SER A 594 11.71 -38.57 15.81
C SER A 594 12.01 -39.25 17.14
N VAL A 595 11.86 -38.54 18.26
CA VAL A 595 12.05 -39.09 19.61
C VAL A 595 11.03 -40.18 19.89
N LEU A 596 9.75 -39.95 19.57
CA LEU A 596 8.69 -40.95 19.75
C LEU A 596 8.92 -42.20 18.90
N LEU A 597 9.34 -42.03 17.64
CA LEU A 597 9.62 -43.13 16.72
C LEU A 597 10.87 -43.91 17.15
N LEU A 598 11.94 -43.23 17.56
CA LEU A 598 13.14 -43.88 18.11
C LEU A 598 12.82 -44.63 19.40
N TYR A 599 12.02 -44.06 20.29
CA TYR A 599 11.55 -44.73 21.51
C TYR A 599 10.72 -45.98 21.18
N LEU A 600 9.79 -45.87 20.22
CA LEU A 600 8.96 -46.99 19.77
C LEU A 600 9.82 -48.10 19.13
N LEU A 601 10.75 -47.75 18.25
CA LEU A 601 11.64 -48.72 17.61
C LEU A 601 12.57 -49.39 18.63
N ALA A 602 13.15 -48.61 19.55
CA ALA A 602 13.99 -49.15 20.61
C ALA A 602 13.23 -50.13 21.50
N THR A 603 11.99 -49.82 21.87
CA THR A 603 11.15 -50.70 22.70
C THR A 603 10.68 -51.95 21.96
N LEU A 604 10.48 -51.89 20.64
CA LEU A 604 10.09 -53.04 19.83
C LEU A 604 11.26 -53.98 19.48
N PHE A 605 12.45 -53.43 19.24
CA PHE A 605 13.58 -54.21 18.69
C PHE A 605 14.71 -54.49 19.70
N TYR A 606 14.85 -53.73 20.78
CA TYR A 606 15.97 -53.85 21.72
C TYR A 606 15.54 -53.79 23.19
N TYR A 607 15.17 -54.95 23.74
CA TYR A 607 14.84 -55.14 25.15
C TYR A 607 15.88 -54.59 26.16
N PRO A 608 17.22 -54.73 25.96
CA PRO A 608 18.19 -54.17 26.90
C PRO A 608 18.26 -52.63 26.88
N LEU A 609 17.91 -51.99 25.76
CA LEU A 609 17.89 -50.51 25.65
C LEU A 609 16.74 -49.89 26.45
N GLN A 610 15.67 -50.67 26.69
CA GLN A 610 14.55 -50.27 27.54
C GLN A 610 15.01 -49.87 28.95
N ARG A 611 16.05 -50.52 29.48
CA ARG A 611 16.62 -50.21 30.80
C ARG A 611 17.36 -48.87 30.83
N TRP A 612 17.95 -48.46 29.70
CA TRP A 612 18.60 -47.16 29.52
C TRP A 612 17.59 -46.03 29.26
N LEU A 613 16.50 -46.32 28.54
CA LEU A 613 15.41 -45.35 28.31
C LEU A 613 14.60 -45.05 29.58
N GLU A 614 14.62 -45.95 30.56
CA GLU A 614 14.06 -45.73 31.90
C GLU A 614 14.95 -44.87 32.81
N HIS A 615 16.14 -44.49 32.35
CA HIS A 615 17.03 -43.62 33.12
C HIS A 615 16.36 -42.25 33.29
N PRO A 616 16.27 -41.70 34.51
CA PRO A 616 15.52 -40.48 34.79
C PRO A 616 15.97 -39.29 33.94
N ALA A 617 17.26 -39.21 33.59
CA ALA A 617 17.79 -38.17 32.71
C ALA A 617 17.17 -38.18 31.29
N LEU A 618 16.93 -39.35 30.70
CA LEU A 618 16.28 -39.47 29.39
C LEU A 618 14.77 -39.33 29.50
N LEU A 619 14.17 -39.91 30.55
CA LEU A 619 12.73 -39.87 30.77
C LEU A 619 12.21 -38.46 31.09
N TYR A 620 12.99 -37.64 31.81
CA TYR A 620 12.59 -36.29 32.22
C TYR A 620 13.34 -35.18 31.49
N GLY A 621 14.62 -35.39 31.17
CA GLY A 621 15.43 -34.36 30.52
C GLY A 621 14.96 -34.02 29.11
N VAL A 622 14.60 -35.03 28.30
CA VAL A 622 14.12 -34.79 26.93
C VAL A 622 12.75 -34.08 26.94
N PRO A 623 11.73 -34.51 27.70
CA PRO A 623 10.49 -33.75 27.82
C PRO A 623 10.67 -32.35 28.40
N LEU A 624 11.61 -32.17 29.34
CA LEU A 624 11.90 -30.86 29.93
C LEU A 624 12.52 -29.92 28.90
N VAL A 625 13.54 -30.36 28.15
CA VAL A 625 14.15 -29.55 27.08
C VAL A 625 13.12 -29.24 26.00
N PHE A 626 12.27 -30.21 25.64
CA PHE A 626 11.17 -30.00 24.71
C PHE A 626 10.16 -28.98 25.25
N ALA A 627 9.78 -29.08 26.52
CA ALA A 627 8.88 -28.15 27.19
C ALA A 627 9.46 -26.73 27.24
N VAL A 628 10.76 -26.58 27.53
CA VAL A 628 11.44 -25.28 27.53
C VAL A 628 11.49 -24.69 26.12
N GLY A 629 11.88 -25.49 25.11
CA GLY A 629 11.90 -25.03 23.71
C GLY A 629 10.51 -24.65 23.20
N LEU A 630 9.49 -25.41 23.59
CA LEU A 630 8.09 -25.12 23.31
C LEU A 630 7.64 -23.84 24.01
N LEU A 631 7.95 -23.66 25.31
CA LEU A 631 7.64 -22.42 26.04
C LEU A 631 8.30 -21.20 25.40
N LEU A 632 9.54 -21.31 24.95
CA LEU A 632 10.29 -20.23 24.30
C LEU A 632 9.68 -19.86 22.95
N ILE A 633 9.33 -20.85 22.12
CA ILE A 633 8.65 -20.59 20.84
C ILE A 633 7.26 -20.01 21.11
N LEU A 634 6.51 -20.53 22.07
CA LEU A 634 5.18 -20.02 22.41
C LEU A 634 5.21 -18.61 23.00
N SER A 635 6.23 -18.24 23.78
CA SER A 635 6.37 -16.88 24.31
C SER A 635 6.66 -15.86 23.22
N CYS A 636 7.35 -16.28 22.15
CA CYS A 636 7.66 -15.42 21.01
C CYS A 636 6.63 -15.51 19.88
N ASP A 637 5.60 -16.36 20.02
CA ASP A 637 4.60 -16.59 18.98
C ASP A 637 3.29 -15.89 19.35
N PRO A 638 2.94 -14.79 18.66
CA PRO A 638 1.78 -13.97 19.03
C PRO A 638 0.48 -14.79 19.04
N TYR A 639 0.37 -15.82 18.19
CA TYR A 639 -0.84 -16.64 18.11
C TYR A 639 -1.13 -17.43 19.40
N TRP A 640 -0.08 -17.91 20.07
CA TRP A 640 -0.20 -18.79 21.23
C TRP A 640 -0.07 -18.06 22.57
N HIS A 641 0.21 -16.77 22.55
CA HIS A 641 0.36 -15.97 23.76
C HIS A 641 -0.88 -16.10 24.67
N GLN A 642 -2.09 -16.04 24.09
CA GLN A 642 -3.36 -16.27 24.80
C GLN A 642 -3.51 -17.69 25.42
N PHE A 643 -2.83 -18.69 24.88
CA PHE A 643 -2.90 -20.09 25.33
C PHE A 643 -1.71 -20.50 26.21
N GLN A 644 -0.74 -19.61 26.42
CA GLN A 644 0.51 -19.92 27.11
C GLN A 644 0.25 -20.48 28.51
N SER A 645 -0.67 -19.90 29.27
CA SER A 645 -1.06 -20.35 30.61
C SER A 645 -1.65 -21.75 30.60
N LEU A 646 -2.58 -22.03 29.67
CA LEU A 646 -3.22 -23.34 29.50
C LEU A 646 -2.19 -24.42 29.12
N ILE A 647 -1.28 -24.11 28.19
CA ILE A 647 -0.24 -25.04 27.78
C ILE A 647 0.73 -25.31 28.92
N LEU A 648 1.16 -24.29 29.66
CA LEU A 648 2.06 -24.45 30.79
C LEU A 648 1.43 -25.34 31.88
N VAL A 649 0.15 -25.13 32.18
CA VAL A 649 -0.61 -26.00 33.10
C VAL A 649 -0.69 -27.43 32.57
N ALA A 650 -0.98 -27.62 31.29
CA ALA A 650 -1.08 -28.96 30.68
C ALA A 650 0.27 -29.70 30.70
N VAL A 651 1.37 -29.01 30.38
CA VAL A 651 2.73 -29.56 30.42
C VAL A 651 3.12 -29.92 31.86
N LEU A 652 2.86 -29.02 32.82
CA LEU A 652 3.13 -29.28 34.23
C LEU A 652 2.33 -30.48 34.76
N ALA A 653 1.05 -30.58 34.41
CA ALA A 653 0.21 -31.73 34.74
C ALA A 653 0.75 -33.04 34.14
N ALA A 654 1.22 -33.01 32.88
CA ALA A 654 1.82 -34.17 32.22
C ALA A 654 3.14 -34.61 32.90
N VAL A 655 4.00 -33.66 33.28
CA VAL A 655 5.25 -33.94 34.02
C VAL A 655 4.94 -34.57 35.38
N VAL A 656 3.99 -34.00 36.14
CA VAL A 656 3.58 -34.50 37.45
C VAL A 656 2.95 -35.89 37.33
N LEU A 657 2.08 -36.12 36.34
CA LEU A 657 1.49 -37.44 36.08
C LEU A 657 2.57 -38.47 35.70
N GLY A 658 3.51 -38.09 34.82
CA GLY A 658 4.65 -38.91 34.44
C GLY A 658 5.51 -39.28 35.65
N PHE A 659 5.76 -38.34 36.55
CA PHE A 659 6.47 -38.59 37.82
C PHE A 659 5.70 -39.54 38.74
N MET A 660 4.39 -39.36 38.92
CA MET A 660 3.57 -40.26 39.74
C MET A 660 3.55 -41.69 39.17
N LEU A 661 3.41 -41.85 37.85
CA LEU A 661 3.44 -43.15 37.18
C LEU A 661 4.79 -43.84 37.32
N TYR A 662 5.89 -43.08 37.18
CA TYR A 662 7.24 -43.59 37.39
C TYR A 662 7.45 -44.07 38.83
N ARG A 663 7.10 -43.24 39.82
CA ARG A 663 7.23 -43.60 41.24
C ARG A 663 6.41 -44.85 41.56
N ARG A 664 5.18 -44.96 41.03
CA ARG A 664 4.34 -46.15 41.19
C ARG A 664 4.98 -47.40 40.57
N ARG A 665 5.65 -47.26 39.42
CA ARG A 665 6.39 -48.38 38.79
C ARG A 665 7.62 -48.78 39.60
N GLN A 666 8.38 -47.83 40.13
CA GLN A 666 9.52 -48.13 41.01
C GLN A 666 9.06 -48.86 42.27
N LEU A 667 8.04 -48.35 42.96
CA LEU A 667 7.48 -49.00 44.15
C LEU A 667 7.02 -50.44 43.87
N LYS A 668 6.41 -50.70 42.70
CA LYS A 668 6.05 -52.06 42.28
C LYS A 668 7.26 -52.97 42.08
N ARG A 669 8.37 -52.46 41.54
CA ARG A 669 9.61 -53.23 41.35
C ARG A 669 10.30 -53.52 42.68
N GLU A 670 10.23 -52.60 43.63
CA GLU A 670 10.74 -52.82 44.99
C GLU A 670 9.91 -53.85 45.76
N HIS A 671 8.59 -53.89 45.56
CA HIS A 671 7.68 -54.85 46.23
C HIS A 671 7.58 -56.22 45.54
N TYR A 672 7.89 -56.31 44.24
CA TYR A 672 7.92 -57.55 43.46
C TYR A 672 9.24 -57.60 42.65
N PRO A 673 10.38 -57.89 43.32
CA PRO A 673 11.71 -57.87 42.70
C PRO A 673 11.90 -58.94 41.62
#